data_AF-A0A0V1H6R7-F1
#
_entry.id   AF-A0A0V1H6R7-F1
#
_cell.length_a   1.000
_cell.length_b   1.000
_cell.length_c   1.000
_cell.angle_alpha   90.00
_cell.angle_beta   90.00
_cell.angle_gamma   90.00
#
_symmetry.space_group_name_H-M   'P 1'
#
loop_
_entity.id
_entity.type
_entity.pdbx_description
1 polymer ?
#
loop_
_entity_poly.entity_id
_entity_poly.type
_entity_poly.pdbx_seq_one_letter_code
_entity_poly.pdbx_strand_id
1 'polypeptide(L)'
;LQSMDKQNGSSKKSQKDFNNTNKCNSRIGVCTDPNCTLKIGDIVWARLTTRSVWWPGVVVDPRTCGYELNESVWVYWIGDQRISDVGFTLYIFYYYIYNVPLIPFCSTQVLPENTVSIMDNFEGRYRIRGSANYHKSVEEALKLFFEQNGIPLPTNVVTAALNGFTEKLREDIRYALRRNTHKILPIYIRQRLSEINSQVSLESAQMKTLNHQLPSEYSTNSPTTTTTSSLSEDFLKRYVSDSVSKYNCLLCSSGNHLLLDHPYFDGKICEICLTGYKEGYHVVDDDGKKEVCTLCGHTGSLIVCDCADCPNVFCSACIGEFGGKDLLDKIIEKDPWYCFICAMEKLGPLNPQSDWKKRLSSLFNNENVRDDIDLTLFPNEKQPIRVLSLFDGIATGKIALDELGINIEIYYSCEIDQEALLVTKVNHESQVVYLGDVRGITREKLEEISPIDLLIGGSPCNDVSIANPKRRGLYDPEGTGILFFEYFRILQNLLCINTKLNRNLFWLFENVASMRDCYKTVMDRFLGRPPALYDSRFFSAQNRARYFWGNIPGMYRTDFIVEEDKAPVLDDILTPNCGRKSKMSKVRTITTRTNSLKQGRTFSLCPIEMDGRPDTLWITEIEKLFGLPSHYTDVGGLPPAKRQKLIGQGWTVSVVKHILRPLQQLV
;
A
#
# COMPACT_ATOMS: atom_id res chain seq x y z
N LEU A 1 51.02 50.73 41.82
CA LEU A 1 49.94 50.05 42.57
C LEU A 1 49.40 48.92 41.71
N GLN A 2 49.83 47.71 42.07
CA GLN A 2 49.30 46.37 41.72
C GLN A 2 49.16 46.00 40.24
N SER A 3 50.25 45.44 39.74
CA SER A 3 50.33 44.53 38.59
C SER A 3 50.71 43.12 39.08
N MET A 4 50.37 42.13 38.25
CA MET A 4 50.96 40.78 38.15
C MET A 4 50.34 39.63 38.96
N ASP A 5 49.61 38.81 38.20
CA ASP A 5 49.77 37.37 38.00
C ASP A 5 49.81 36.42 39.20
N LYS A 6 48.78 35.56 39.25
CA LYS A 6 48.81 34.24 39.88
C LYS A 6 48.92 33.14 38.82
N GLN A 7 50.14 32.61 38.70
CA GLN A 7 50.48 31.18 38.67
C GLN A 7 49.64 30.37 39.68
N ASN A 8 49.43 29.06 39.66
CA ASN A 8 49.93 27.89 38.93
C ASN A 8 49.04 26.70 39.40
N GLY A 9 48.97 25.61 38.64
CA GLY A 9 48.69 24.29 39.24
C GLY A 9 47.81 23.33 38.46
N SER A 10 48.35 22.76 37.39
CA SER A 10 47.88 21.49 36.82
C SER A 10 48.33 20.30 37.67
N SER A 11 47.47 19.31 37.95
CA SER A 11 47.70 17.90 37.56
C SER A 11 46.65 16.90 38.10
N LYS A 12 46.06 16.17 37.13
CA LYS A 12 45.76 14.72 37.10
C LYS A 12 44.58 14.12 37.91
N LYS A 13 43.49 13.90 37.16
CA LYS A 13 42.74 12.64 36.93
C LYS A 13 42.58 11.65 38.09
N SER A 14 41.32 11.40 38.46
CA SER A 14 40.79 10.03 38.59
C SER A 14 39.27 9.99 38.40
N GLN A 15 38.82 8.93 37.73
CA GLN A 15 37.43 8.53 37.48
C GLN A 15 36.48 8.75 38.66
N LYS A 16 35.41 9.54 38.44
CA LYS A 16 34.07 9.35 39.02
C LYS A 16 33.14 10.45 38.48
N ASP A 17 32.45 10.17 37.38
CA ASP A 17 31.21 10.86 37.01
C ASP A 17 30.37 9.93 36.12
N PHE A 18 29.92 8.84 36.73
CA PHE A 18 28.73 8.10 36.33
C PHE A 18 28.00 7.83 37.63
N ASN A 19 27.08 8.73 38.00
CA ASN A 19 25.96 8.55 38.94
C ASN A 19 25.58 9.90 39.58
N ASN A 20 24.88 10.76 38.84
CA ASN A 20 23.92 11.67 39.47
C ASN A 20 22.97 12.32 38.44
N THR A 21 22.02 11.54 37.93
CA THR A 21 20.78 12.06 37.33
C THR A 21 19.62 11.15 37.72
N ASN A 22 19.31 11.11 39.01
CA ASN A 22 18.05 10.56 39.52
C ASN A 22 17.53 11.46 40.63
N LYS A 23 16.95 12.61 40.25
CA LYS A 23 15.93 13.36 41.00
C LYS A 23 15.52 14.62 40.23
N CYS A 24 14.56 14.47 39.31
CA CYS A 24 13.55 15.50 39.06
C CYS A 24 12.32 14.82 38.46
N ASN A 25 11.29 14.73 39.29
CA ASN A 25 10.00 14.13 38.98
C ASN A 25 8.97 15.26 39.09
N SER A 26 8.62 15.90 37.97
CA SER A 26 7.49 16.85 37.88
C SER A 26 7.08 17.08 36.41
N ARG A 27 5.96 16.46 36.02
CA ARG A 27 5.09 16.71 34.85
C ARG A 27 5.79 17.19 33.57
N ILE A 28 6.40 16.26 32.85
CA ILE A 28 6.60 16.43 31.42
C ILE A 28 5.27 16.04 30.74
N GLY A 29 4.48 17.02 30.32
CA GLY A 29 3.24 16.76 29.57
C GLY A 29 3.54 16.03 28.25
N VAL A 30 2.67 15.09 27.88
CA VAL A 30 2.73 14.35 26.60
C VAL A 30 1.99 15.07 25.47
N CYS A 31 1.19 16.05 25.82
CA CYS A 31 0.48 16.97 24.94
C CYS A 31 0.19 18.27 25.73
N THR A 32 -0.37 19.28 25.06
CA THR A 32 -0.75 20.57 25.66
C THR A 32 -2.17 20.56 26.22
N ASP A 33 -2.94 19.48 26.06
CA ASP A 33 -4.30 19.36 26.63
C ASP A 33 -4.22 19.22 28.16
N PRO A 34 -4.78 20.16 28.94
CA PRO A 34 -4.75 20.14 30.40
C PRO A 34 -5.54 18.97 31.02
N ASN A 35 -6.43 18.33 30.25
CA ASN A 35 -7.20 17.15 30.66
C ASN A 35 -6.47 15.84 30.35
N CYS A 36 -5.31 15.88 29.70
CA CYS A 36 -4.55 14.69 29.38
C CYS A 36 -3.88 14.09 30.62
N THR A 37 -4.34 12.91 31.01
CA THR A 37 -3.80 12.14 32.13
C THR A 37 -2.73 11.12 31.71
N LEU A 38 -2.44 11.01 30.41
CA LEU A 38 -1.49 10.04 29.87
C LEU A 38 -0.05 10.46 30.17
N LYS A 39 0.82 9.45 30.28
CA LYS A 39 2.25 9.60 30.52
C LYS A 39 3.04 8.86 29.45
N ILE A 40 4.27 9.31 29.21
CA ILE A 40 5.22 8.61 28.34
C ILE A 40 5.35 7.16 28.82
N GLY A 41 5.25 6.23 27.88
CA GLY A 41 5.29 4.79 28.12
C GLY A 41 3.93 4.16 28.43
N ASP A 42 2.84 4.93 28.54
CA ASP A 42 1.50 4.36 28.65
C ASP A 42 1.14 3.59 27.39
N ILE A 43 0.77 2.32 27.56
CA ILE A 43 0.22 1.52 26.47
C ILE A 43 -1.26 1.88 26.34
N VAL A 44 -1.68 2.13 25.12
CA VAL A 44 -3.03 2.57 24.77
C VAL A 44 -3.54 1.77 23.59
N TRP A 45 -4.87 1.66 23.45
CA TRP A 45 -5.45 1.38 22.14
C TRP A 45 -5.88 2.70 21.55
N ALA A 46 -5.38 2.98 20.35
CA ALA A 46 -5.65 4.22 19.66
C ALA A 46 -6.11 3.93 18.22
N ARG A 47 -6.79 4.89 17.62
CA ARG A 47 -7.18 4.88 16.21
C ARG A 47 -6.86 6.25 15.62
N LEU A 48 -6.56 6.33 14.33
CA LEU A 48 -6.28 7.62 13.70
C LEU A 48 -7.57 8.40 13.39
N THR A 49 -8.65 7.67 13.14
CA THR A 49 -9.95 8.18 12.67
C THR A 49 -11.10 7.32 13.19
N THR A 50 -12.33 7.81 13.08
CA THR A 50 -13.55 7.06 13.45
C THR A 50 -13.70 5.72 12.71
N ARG A 51 -13.12 5.60 11.51
CA ARG A 51 -13.20 4.42 10.64
C ARG A 51 -11.99 3.49 10.75
N SER A 52 -10.86 3.97 11.27
CA SER A 52 -9.67 3.15 11.48
C SER A 52 -9.86 2.12 12.59
N VAL A 53 -9.21 0.96 12.43
CA VAL A 53 -9.22 -0.12 13.42
C VAL A 53 -8.41 0.32 14.65
N TRP A 54 -8.90 -0.03 15.84
CA TRP A 54 -8.16 0.20 17.08
C TRP A 54 -6.88 -0.63 17.09
N TRP A 55 -5.74 0.03 17.26
CA TRP A 55 -4.42 -0.59 17.23
C TRP A 55 -3.67 -0.30 18.53
N PRO A 56 -2.86 -1.26 19.04
CA PRO A 56 -2.08 -1.02 20.24
C PRO A 56 -0.90 -0.08 19.97
N GLY A 57 -0.68 0.87 20.87
CA GLY A 57 0.42 1.81 20.78
C GLY A 57 0.96 2.20 22.15
N VAL A 58 2.08 2.91 22.15
CA VAL A 58 2.75 3.44 23.34
C VAL A 58 2.81 4.95 23.23
N VAL A 59 2.41 5.66 24.27
CA VAL A 59 2.54 7.11 24.35
C VAL A 59 4.02 7.48 24.39
N VAL A 60 4.46 8.36 23.50
CA VAL A 60 5.85 8.81 23.39
C VAL A 60 5.94 10.33 23.52
N ASP A 61 7.13 10.82 23.87
CA ASP A 61 7.39 12.26 23.89
C ASP A 61 7.70 12.75 22.47
N PRO A 62 6.89 13.63 21.86
CA PRO A 62 7.13 14.11 20.49
C PRO A 62 8.51 14.75 20.33
N ARG A 63 9.05 15.40 21.38
CA ARG A 63 10.35 16.07 21.33
C ARG A 63 11.51 15.10 21.17
N THR A 64 11.34 13.85 21.58
CA THR A 64 12.36 12.81 21.36
C THR A 64 12.50 12.43 19.89
N CYS A 65 11.57 12.87 19.04
CA CYS A 65 11.51 12.61 17.61
C CYS A 65 11.57 13.89 16.77
N GLY A 66 11.88 15.04 17.37
CA GLY A 66 11.97 16.33 16.67
C GLY A 66 10.65 17.07 16.48
N TYR A 67 9.57 16.63 17.13
CA TYR A 67 8.25 17.27 17.06
C TYR A 67 7.94 18.12 18.30
N GLU A 68 7.12 19.15 18.11
CA GLU A 68 6.63 20.00 19.20
C GLU A 68 5.42 19.38 19.91
N LEU A 69 5.16 19.82 21.14
CA LEU A 69 3.95 19.45 21.88
C LEU A 69 2.74 20.17 21.27
N ASN A 70 1.65 19.45 21.06
CA ASN A 70 0.36 19.96 20.60
C ASN A 70 -0.77 19.34 21.44
N GLU A 71 -2.04 19.64 21.12
CA GLU A 71 -3.19 19.09 21.87
C GLU A 71 -3.41 17.58 21.62
N SER A 72 -2.76 17.01 20.60
CA SER A 72 -2.78 15.57 20.31
C SER A 72 -1.73 14.83 21.13
N VAL A 73 -1.99 13.55 21.40
CA VAL A 73 -1.02 12.67 22.05
C VAL A 73 -0.28 11.87 20.99
N TRP A 74 1.05 11.87 21.06
CA TRP A 74 1.88 11.11 20.14
C TRP A 74 1.96 9.64 20.55
N VAL A 75 1.57 8.77 19.64
CA VAL A 75 1.48 7.33 19.84
C VAL A 75 2.45 6.63 18.90
N TYR A 76 3.35 5.83 19.46
CA TYR A 76 4.16 4.84 18.76
C TYR A 76 3.36 3.55 18.57
N TRP A 77 3.12 3.14 17.34
CA TRP A 77 2.33 1.96 17.01
C TRP A 77 3.17 0.68 17.13
N ILE A 78 2.74 -0.22 18.02
CA ILE A 78 3.42 -1.49 18.28
C ILE A 78 3.24 -2.39 17.05
N GLY A 79 4.30 -3.09 16.66
CA GLY A 79 4.36 -3.88 15.42
C GLY A 79 4.70 -3.08 14.15
N ASP A 80 4.44 -1.77 14.13
CA ASP A 80 4.62 -0.92 12.95
C ASP A 80 5.81 0.02 13.00
N GLN A 81 6.33 0.27 14.21
CA GLN A 81 7.50 1.10 14.47
C GLN A 81 7.37 2.55 13.97
N ARG A 82 6.15 3.06 13.91
CA ARG A 82 5.80 4.42 13.49
C ARG A 82 5.22 5.21 14.63
N ILE A 83 5.32 6.53 14.54
CA ILE A 83 4.67 7.47 15.44
C ILE A 83 3.59 8.25 14.70
N SER A 84 2.52 8.62 15.39
CA SER A 84 1.48 9.52 14.85
C SER A 84 0.90 10.35 15.98
N ASP A 85 0.43 11.55 15.70
CA ASP A 85 -0.36 12.34 16.63
C ASP A 85 -1.82 11.85 16.60
N VAL A 86 -2.41 11.64 17.78
CA VAL A 86 -3.76 11.10 17.92
C VAL A 86 -4.55 11.97 18.89
N GLY A 87 -5.77 12.37 18.51
CA GLY A 87 -6.66 13.14 19.36
C GLY A 87 -7.01 12.38 20.64
N PHE A 88 -6.57 12.90 21.79
CA PHE A 88 -6.62 12.22 23.08
C PHE A 88 -8.05 11.82 23.51
N THR A 89 -9.01 12.73 23.37
CA THR A 89 -10.39 12.54 23.85
C THR A 89 -11.25 11.68 22.93
N LEU A 90 -10.99 11.70 21.62
CA LEU A 90 -11.84 11.10 20.59
C LEU A 90 -11.39 9.70 20.17
N TYR A 91 -10.08 9.46 20.23
CA TYR A 91 -9.47 8.35 19.51
C TYR A 91 -8.44 7.54 20.31
N ILE A 92 -8.31 7.80 21.62
CA ILE A 92 -7.47 7.01 22.52
C ILE A 92 -8.33 6.41 23.63
N PHE A 93 -8.16 5.11 23.86
CA PHE A 93 -8.74 4.43 25.01
C PHE A 93 -7.65 4.05 26.02
N TYR A 94 -7.98 4.28 27.30
CA TYR A 94 -7.25 3.73 28.44
C TYR A 94 -7.40 2.21 28.48
N TYR A 95 -6.32 1.52 28.86
CA TYR A 95 -6.35 0.10 29.20
C TYR A 95 -7.38 -0.14 30.33
N TYR A 96 -8.59 -0.61 29.98
CA TYR A 96 -9.48 -1.36 30.86
C TYR A 96 -9.46 -2.82 30.43
N ILE A 97 -8.32 -3.47 30.61
CA ILE A 97 -8.31 -4.90 30.82
C ILE A 97 -8.79 -5.05 32.27
N TYR A 98 -9.91 -5.75 32.51
CA TYR A 98 -10.55 -6.12 33.80
C TYR A 98 -11.84 -5.39 34.23
N ASN A 99 -12.89 -6.19 34.43
CA ASN A 99 -14.03 -5.93 35.31
C ASN A 99 -13.58 -5.72 36.77
N VAL A 100 -13.39 -4.48 37.21
CA VAL A 100 -13.57 -4.07 38.62
C VAL A 100 -14.07 -2.61 38.65
N PRO A 101 -15.25 -2.33 39.22
CA PRO A 101 -15.78 -0.98 39.29
C PRO A 101 -15.09 -0.20 40.42
N LEU A 102 -14.32 0.83 40.08
CA LEU A 102 -13.97 1.91 41.01
C LEU A 102 -13.96 3.26 40.24
N ILE A 103 -15.06 3.99 40.38
CA ILE A 103 -15.25 5.42 40.07
C ILE A 103 -14.76 6.23 41.30
N PRO A 104 -14.49 7.56 41.27
CA PRO A 104 -13.88 8.46 40.29
C PRO A 104 -12.64 9.19 40.91
N PHE A 105 -11.93 10.07 40.17
CA PHE A 105 -11.68 11.44 40.66
C PHE A 105 -11.22 12.40 39.55
N CYS A 106 -12.08 13.40 39.30
CA CYS A 106 -11.96 14.71 38.63
C CYS A 106 -11.29 14.84 37.24
N SER A 107 -11.89 15.46 36.20
CA SER A 107 -13.04 16.38 36.17
C SER A 107 -13.77 16.36 34.81
N THR A 108 -15.11 16.28 34.90
CA THR A 108 -16.13 16.79 33.95
C THR A 108 -16.04 16.39 32.48
N GLN A 109 -16.62 15.24 32.12
CA GLN A 109 -17.77 15.14 31.21
C GLN A 109 -18.31 13.70 31.17
N VAL A 110 -19.63 13.60 31.04
CA VAL A 110 -20.46 12.39 31.17
C VAL A 110 -20.08 11.34 30.11
N LEU A 111 -19.75 10.11 30.54
CA LEU A 111 -19.68 8.94 29.66
C LEU A 111 -21.11 8.48 29.35
N PRO A 112 -21.50 8.31 28.07
CA PRO A 112 -22.86 7.86 27.70
C PRO A 112 -23.17 6.46 28.23
N GLU A 113 -24.42 6.25 28.64
CA GLU A 113 -25.00 5.07 29.30
C GLU A 113 -24.97 3.74 28.49
N ASN A 114 -24.26 3.67 27.35
CA ASN A 114 -24.19 2.49 26.50
C ASN A 114 -22.82 1.80 26.53
N THR A 115 -22.09 1.89 27.64
CA THR A 115 -20.77 1.26 27.77
C THR A 115 -20.92 -0.23 28.10
N VAL A 116 -21.23 -1.04 27.08
CA VAL A 116 -21.12 -2.51 27.13
C VAL A 116 -19.68 -2.87 27.53
N SER A 117 -19.54 -3.70 28.56
CA SER A 117 -18.27 -4.11 29.15
C SER A 117 -17.25 -4.53 28.08
N ILE A 118 -16.08 -3.88 28.08
CA ILE A 118 -15.02 -4.04 27.08
C ILE A 118 -14.48 -5.48 27.00
N MET A 119 -14.76 -6.36 27.97
CA MET A 119 -14.43 -7.78 27.86
C MET A 119 -15.18 -8.48 26.71
N ASP A 120 -16.43 -8.09 26.44
CA ASP A 120 -17.19 -8.57 25.28
C ASP A 120 -16.58 -8.07 23.96
N ASN A 121 -15.76 -7.00 24.01
CA ASN A 121 -15.14 -6.38 22.86
C ASN A 121 -13.71 -6.88 22.58
N PHE A 122 -12.92 -7.28 23.58
CA PHE A 122 -11.57 -7.81 23.33
C PHE A 122 -11.64 -9.17 22.64
N GLU A 123 -12.49 -10.08 23.10
CA GLU A 123 -12.65 -11.41 22.49
C GLU A 123 -13.21 -11.32 21.06
N GLY A 124 -14.23 -10.48 20.83
CA GLY A 124 -14.80 -10.24 19.50
C GLY A 124 -13.85 -9.51 18.55
N ARG A 125 -13.12 -8.48 19.00
CA ARG A 125 -12.19 -7.73 18.13
C ARG A 125 -10.90 -8.49 17.86
N TYR A 126 -10.40 -9.26 18.82
CA TYR A 126 -9.23 -10.09 18.63
C TYR A 126 -9.56 -11.25 17.67
N ARG A 127 -10.58 -12.08 17.95
CA ARG A 127 -10.85 -13.29 17.15
C ARG A 127 -11.51 -13.05 15.79
N ILE A 128 -12.27 -11.96 15.60
CA ILE A 128 -13.11 -11.77 14.39
C ILE A 128 -12.53 -10.76 13.39
N ARG A 129 -11.63 -9.86 13.81
CA ARG A 129 -11.19 -8.71 12.99
C ARG A 129 -9.66 -8.51 12.87
N GLY A 130 -8.85 -9.43 13.41
CA GLY A 130 -7.39 -9.29 13.43
C GLY A 130 -6.70 -9.84 12.19
N SER A 131 -5.80 -9.06 11.57
CA SER A 131 -4.76 -9.60 10.68
C SER A 131 -3.65 -10.27 11.50
N ALA A 132 -2.82 -11.14 10.91
CA ALA A 132 -1.69 -11.75 11.62
C ALA A 132 -0.77 -10.71 12.28
N ASN A 133 -0.55 -9.57 11.60
CA ASN A 133 0.22 -8.44 12.13
C ASN A 133 -0.48 -7.75 13.31
N TYR A 134 -1.81 -7.63 13.29
CA TYR A 134 -2.58 -7.13 14.43
C TYR A 134 -2.42 -8.05 15.64
N HIS A 135 -2.57 -9.36 15.45
CA HIS A 135 -2.40 -10.34 16.52
C HIS A 135 -1.01 -10.30 17.14
N LYS A 136 0.03 -10.19 16.31
CA LYS A 136 1.41 -10.03 16.75
C LYS A 136 1.63 -8.72 17.50
N SER A 137 1.07 -7.61 17.01
CA SER A 137 1.14 -6.31 17.69
C SER A 137 0.46 -6.32 19.06
N VAL A 138 -0.66 -7.01 19.18
CA VAL A 138 -1.38 -7.17 20.46
C VAL A 138 -0.60 -8.07 21.41
N GLU A 139 -0.01 -9.17 20.91
CA GLU A 139 0.87 -10.02 21.72
C GLU A 139 2.08 -9.24 22.25
N GLU A 140 2.72 -8.44 21.39
CA GLU A 140 3.86 -7.59 21.75
C GLU A 140 3.45 -6.49 22.74
N ALA A 141 2.28 -5.88 22.57
CA ALA A 141 1.73 -4.90 23.50
C ALA A 141 1.44 -5.50 24.87
N LEU A 142 0.89 -6.71 24.92
CA LEU A 142 0.67 -7.43 26.17
C LEU A 142 2.01 -7.81 26.82
N LYS A 143 2.97 -8.34 26.07
CA LYS A 143 4.31 -8.65 26.61
C LYS A 143 4.96 -7.40 27.22
N LEU A 144 4.92 -6.30 26.48
CA LEU A 144 5.42 -5.01 26.95
C LEU A 144 4.70 -4.54 28.22
N PHE A 145 3.38 -4.75 28.32
CA PHE A 145 2.61 -4.42 29.51
C PHE A 145 3.09 -5.21 30.74
N PHE A 146 3.25 -6.53 30.61
CA PHE A 146 3.71 -7.40 31.70
C PHE A 146 5.14 -7.05 32.12
N GLU A 147 6.02 -6.82 31.15
CA GLU A 147 7.42 -6.43 31.37
C GLU A 147 7.54 -5.08 32.08
N GLN A 148 6.84 -4.04 31.60
CA GLN A 148 6.87 -2.70 32.19
C GLN A 148 6.38 -2.68 33.65
N ASN A 149 5.51 -3.63 34.02
CA ASN A 149 4.92 -3.73 35.35
C ASN A 149 5.61 -4.78 36.24
N GLY A 150 6.66 -5.45 35.74
CA GLY A 150 7.41 -6.45 36.51
C GLY A 150 6.59 -7.69 36.88
N ILE A 151 5.60 -8.03 36.05
CA ILE A 151 4.70 -9.16 36.28
C ILE A 151 5.19 -10.35 35.47
N PRO A 152 5.31 -11.56 36.08
CA PRO A 152 5.72 -12.75 35.35
C PRO A 152 4.86 -13.02 34.13
N LEU A 153 5.50 -13.26 32.99
CA LEU A 153 4.83 -13.47 31.72
C LEU A 153 4.13 -14.84 31.70
N PRO A 154 2.82 -14.93 31.40
CA PRO A 154 2.15 -16.21 31.16
C PRO A 154 2.75 -16.94 29.96
N THR A 155 2.71 -18.29 29.95
CA THR A 155 3.20 -19.13 28.85
C THR A 155 2.60 -18.77 27.49
N ASN A 156 1.33 -18.34 27.47
CA ASN A 156 0.70 -17.69 26.32
C ASN A 156 -0.15 -16.52 26.81
N VAL A 157 0.41 -15.31 26.65
CA VAL A 157 -0.16 -14.05 27.16
C VAL A 157 -1.50 -13.71 26.51
N VAL A 158 -1.64 -14.03 25.23
CA VAL A 158 -2.87 -13.83 24.46
C VAL A 158 -3.96 -14.77 24.94
N THR A 159 -3.66 -16.07 25.07
CA THR A 159 -4.62 -17.06 25.55
C THR A 159 -5.04 -16.77 26.98
N ALA A 160 -4.12 -16.33 27.83
CA ALA A 160 -4.42 -15.88 29.20
C ALA A 160 -5.32 -14.63 29.21
N ALA A 161 -5.10 -13.68 28.29
CA ALA A 161 -5.94 -12.50 28.14
C ALA A 161 -7.35 -12.85 27.63
N LEU A 162 -7.46 -13.80 26.69
CA LEU A 162 -8.73 -14.26 26.13
C LEU A 162 -9.56 -15.09 27.12
N ASN A 163 -8.91 -15.94 27.92
CA ASN A 163 -9.60 -16.82 28.88
C ASN A 163 -9.91 -16.14 30.22
N GLY A 164 -9.50 -14.87 30.37
CA GLY A 164 -9.55 -14.14 31.63
C GLY A 164 -8.44 -14.57 32.58
N PHE A 165 -7.77 -13.59 33.19
CA PHE A 165 -6.68 -13.86 34.12
C PHE A 165 -7.19 -14.34 35.48
N THR A 166 -6.37 -15.09 36.21
CA THR A 166 -6.70 -15.61 37.55
C THR A 166 -6.83 -14.47 38.57
N GLU A 167 -7.56 -14.68 39.67
CA GLU A 167 -7.75 -13.63 40.69
C GLU A 167 -6.42 -13.14 41.27
N LYS A 168 -5.48 -14.08 41.51
CA LYS A 168 -4.12 -13.76 41.95
C LYS A 168 -3.38 -12.83 40.96
N LEU A 169 -3.43 -13.15 39.66
CA LEU A 169 -2.78 -12.33 38.64
C LEU A 169 -3.47 -10.96 38.46
N ARG A 170 -4.79 -10.88 38.68
CA ARG A 170 -5.52 -9.59 38.73
C ARG A 170 -5.03 -8.73 39.89
N GLU A 171 -4.84 -9.32 41.07
CA GLU A 171 -4.30 -8.60 42.22
C GLU A 171 -2.87 -8.13 41.99
N ASP A 172 -2.01 -8.98 41.42
CA ASP A 172 -0.63 -8.63 41.04
C ASP A 172 -0.61 -7.45 40.04
N ILE A 173 -1.50 -7.46 39.05
CA ILE A 173 -1.65 -6.35 38.09
C ILE A 173 -2.15 -5.08 38.78
N ARG A 174 -3.20 -5.16 39.60
CA ARG A 174 -3.71 -4.01 40.36
C ARG A 174 -2.62 -3.41 41.26
N TYR A 175 -1.84 -4.27 41.91
CA TYR A 175 -0.74 -3.89 42.78
C TYR A 175 0.39 -3.21 42.00
N ALA A 176 0.77 -3.75 40.85
CA ALA A 176 1.79 -3.17 39.98
C ALA A 176 1.38 -1.80 39.42
N LEU A 177 0.13 -1.67 38.94
CA LEU A 177 -0.40 -0.40 38.42
C LEU A 177 -0.48 0.71 39.48
N ARG A 178 -0.70 0.37 40.75
CA ARG A 178 -0.70 1.35 41.86
C ARG A 178 0.71 1.85 42.21
N ARG A 179 1.74 1.02 42.05
CA ARG A 179 3.12 1.36 42.43
C ARG A 179 3.96 1.91 41.28
N ASN A 180 3.63 1.55 40.04
CA ASN A 180 4.44 1.90 38.90
C ASN A 180 4.16 3.33 38.43
N THR A 181 5.00 4.26 38.88
CA THR A 181 4.88 5.69 38.53
C THR A 181 5.69 6.08 37.29
N HIS A 182 6.54 5.18 36.76
CA HIS A 182 7.48 5.45 35.68
C HIS A 182 7.56 4.27 34.70
N LYS A 183 7.03 4.44 33.48
CA LYS A 183 7.12 3.44 32.42
C LYS A 183 8.34 3.74 31.54
N ILE A 184 9.36 2.91 31.67
CA ILE A 184 10.58 3.00 30.85
C ILE A 184 10.26 2.39 29.48
N LEU A 185 10.33 3.21 28.42
CA LEU A 185 10.26 2.70 27.04
C LEU A 185 11.37 1.66 26.80
N PRO A 186 11.08 0.51 26.16
CA PRO A 186 12.09 -0.46 25.77
C PRO A 186 13.21 0.15 24.94
N ILE A 187 14.39 -0.47 25.00
CA ILE A 187 15.59 -0.03 24.27
C ILE A 187 15.31 0.10 22.78
N TYR A 188 14.59 -0.86 22.17
CA TYR A 188 14.26 -0.82 20.74
C TYR A 188 13.37 0.38 20.37
N ILE A 189 12.39 0.73 21.22
CA ILE A 189 11.54 1.91 20.99
C ILE A 189 12.41 3.17 21.10
N ARG A 190 13.24 3.29 22.14
CA ARG A 190 14.12 4.46 22.32
C ARG A 190 15.12 4.64 21.18
N GLN A 191 15.71 3.54 20.70
CA GLN A 191 16.60 3.55 19.53
C GLN A 191 15.84 4.06 18.31
N ARG A 192 14.63 3.55 18.07
CA ARG A 192 13.81 3.96 16.94
C ARG A 192 13.40 5.43 17.00
N LEU A 193 13.03 5.95 18.17
CA LEU A 193 12.73 7.37 18.37
C LEU A 193 13.97 8.24 18.09
N SER A 194 15.16 7.78 18.52
CA SER A 194 16.43 8.45 18.24
C SER A 194 16.81 8.44 16.76
N GLU A 195 16.51 7.36 16.03
CA GLU A 195 16.69 7.27 14.57
C GLU A 195 15.76 8.23 13.83
N ILE A 196 14.51 8.34 14.28
CA ILE A 196 13.55 9.29 13.70
C ILE A 196 14.06 10.72 13.91
N ASN A 197 14.58 11.03 15.10
CA ASN A 197 15.13 12.35 15.40
C ASN A 197 16.40 12.68 14.59
N SER A 198 17.27 11.70 14.34
CA SER A 198 18.47 11.92 13.54
C SER A 198 18.15 12.18 12.07
N GLN A 199 17.09 11.57 11.54
CA GLN A 199 16.56 11.84 10.20
C GLN A 199 16.07 13.29 10.07
N VAL A 200 15.27 13.77 11.03
CA VAL A 200 14.77 15.16 11.08
C VAL A 200 15.90 16.19 11.25
N SER A 201 16.94 15.84 12.00
CA SER A 201 18.12 16.70 12.22
C SER A 201 19.06 16.79 11.01
N LEU A 202 19.15 15.72 10.20
CA LEU A 202 19.93 15.69 8.97
C LEU A 202 19.26 16.49 7.85
N GLU A 203 17.93 16.47 7.76
CA GLU A 203 17.14 17.26 6.80
C GLU A 203 17.26 18.78 7.06
N SER A 204 17.29 19.20 8.32
CA SER A 204 17.47 20.60 8.71
C SER A 204 18.92 21.11 8.55
N ALA A 205 19.92 20.23 8.62
CA ALA A 205 21.32 20.56 8.38
C ALA A 205 21.70 20.58 6.88
N GLN A 206 21.12 19.68 6.06
CA GLN A 206 21.39 19.59 4.62
C GLN A 206 20.85 20.79 3.82
N MET A 207 19.82 21.50 4.33
CA MET A 207 19.33 22.74 3.73
C MET A 207 20.26 23.96 3.88
N LYS A 208 21.29 23.92 4.73
CA LYS A 208 22.21 25.05 4.95
C LYS A 208 23.55 24.97 4.20
N THR A 209 23.85 23.85 3.54
CA THR A 209 25.18 23.60 2.94
C THR A 209 25.16 23.37 1.42
N LEU A 210 24.04 23.67 0.75
CA LEU A 210 23.98 23.84 -0.70
C LEU A 210 24.59 25.19 -1.10
N ASN A 211 25.90 25.34 -0.89
CA ASN A 211 26.75 26.36 -1.53
C ASN A 211 28.22 26.08 -1.20
N HIS A 212 28.79 25.00 -1.75
CA HIS A 212 30.12 24.98 -2.37
C HIS A 212 30.55 23.55 -2.73
N GLN A 213 30.96 23.39 -4.00
CA GLN A 213 31.91 22.41 -4.53
C GLN A 213 31.49 20.92 -4.55
N LEU A 214 31.16 20.46 -5.77
CA LEU A 214 31.42 19.09 -6.23
C LEU A 214 32.91 18.77 -6.09
N PRO A 215 33.27 17.55 -5.66
CA PRO A 215 33.89 16.64 -6.61
C PRO A 215 33.44 15.17 -6.52
N SER A 216 33.84 14.46 -7.57
CA SER A 216 33.64 13.08 -8.00
C SER A 216 34.20 11.99 -7.07
N GLU A 217 33.74 10.76 -7.39
CA GLU A 217 34.18 9.43 -6.93
C GLU A 217 33.47 8.91 -5.67
N TYR A 218 32.73 7.81 -5.80
CA TYR A 218 32.96 6.57 -5.05
C TYR A 218 32.10 5.41 -5.59
N SER A 219 32.82 4.38 -6.01
CA SER A 219 32.59 2.94 -5.99
C SER A 219 31.18 2.36 -5.82
N THR A 220 30.89 1.50 -6.79
CA THR A 220 30.01 0.33 -6.74
C THR A 220 30.10 -0.44 -5.42
N ASN A 221 28.98 -0.58 -4.71
CA ASN A 221 28.79 -1.62 -3.70
C ASN A 221 27.69 -2.57 -4.16
N SER A 222 28.13 -3.80 -4.38
CA SER A 222 27.37 -4.99 -4.74
C SER A 222 26.32 -5.35 -3.68
N PRO A 223 25.19 -5.97 -4.04
CA PRO A 223 24.27 -6.56 -3.07
C PRO A 223 24.93 -7.74 -2.37
N THR A 224 24.77 -7.77 -1.05
CA THR A 224 25.17 -8.84 -0.15
C THR A 224 24.63 -10.19 -0.64
N THR A 225 25.54 -11.12 -0.91
CA THR A 225 25.27 -12.54 -1.16
C THR A 225 24.49 -13.13 0.00
N THR A 226 23.19 -13.31 -0.17
CA THR A 226 22.41 -14.25 0.64
C THR A 226 22.77 -15.64 0.17
N THR A 227 23.34 -16.43 1.07
CA THR A 227 23.80 -17.79 0.84
C THR A 227 22.67 -18.64 0.24
N THR A 228 22.87 -19.12 -0.98
CA THR A 228 22.09 -20.20 -1.60
C THR A 228 22.17 -21.43 -0.71
N SER A 229 21.11 -21.75 0.04
CA SER A 229 20.95 -23.09 0.60
C SER A 229 20.47 -23.99 -0.55
N SER A 230 21.38 -24.76 -1.12
CA SER A 230 21.03 -25.89 -1.98
C SER A 230 20.04 -26.80 -1.24
N LEU A 231 18.83 -26.93 -1.78
CA LEU A 231 17.85 -27.89 -1.27
C LEU A 231 18.41 -29.31 -1.51
N SER A 232 18.49 -30.11 -0.44
CA SER A 232 19.14 -31.42 -0.49
C SER A 232 18.30 -32.41 -1.30
N GLU A 233 18.96 -33.38 -1.96
CA GLU A 233 18.29 -34.50 -2.65
C GLU A 233 17.27 -35.24 -1.76
N ASP A 234 17.41 -35.15 -0.43
CA ASP A 234 16.45 -35.65 0.56
C ASP A 234 15.08 -34.95 0.51
N PHE A 235 15.01 -33.66 0.15
CA PHE A 235 13.75 -32.93 0.04
C PHE A 235 12.90 -33.45 -1.13
N LEU A 236 13.51 -33.70 -2.29
CA LEU A 236 12.84 -34.27 -3.47
C LEU A 236 12.33 -35.69 -3.20
N LYS A 237 13.12 -36.52 -2.51
CA LYS A 237 12.68 -37.86 -2.07
C LYS A 237 11.53 -37.81 -1.07
N ARG A 238 11.49 -36.80 -0.18
CA ARG A 238 10.41 -36.58 0.79
C ARG A 238 9.15 -35.98 0.17
N TYR A 239 9.26 -35.20 -0.91
CA TYR A 239 8.12 -34.62 -1.61
C TYR A 239 7.29 -35.70 -2.32
N VAL A 240 7.96 -36.71 -2.89
CA VAL A 240 7.32 -37.86 -3.58
C VAL A 240 6.64 -38.83 -2.60
N SER A 241 6.97 -38.79 -1.30
CA SER A 241 6.16 -39.45 -0.27
C SER A 241 5.01 -38.52 0.15
N ASP A 242 3.78 -38.90 -0.20
CA ASP A 242 2.50 -38.16 -0.08
C ASP A 242 2.18 -37.48 1.28
N SER A 243 3.03 -37.60 2.30
CA SER A 243 2.78 -37.11 3.66
C SER A 243 3.49 -35.79 4.03
N VAL A 244 4.50 -35.33 3.27
CA VAL A 244 5.37 -34.18 3.67
C VAL A 244 5.14 -32.91 2.84
N SER A 245 4.62 -33.00 1.60
CA SER A 245 4.38 -31.85 0.71
C SER A 245 3.30 -30.87 1.21
N LYS A 246 2.44 -31.31 2.14
CA LYS A 246 1.32 -30.51 2.67
C LYS A 246 1.71 -29.53 3.78
N TYR A 247 2.87 -29.73 4.40
CA TYR A 247 3.26 -29.07 5.66
C TYR A 247 4.51 -28.19 5.57
N ASN A 248 5.13 -28.08 4.39
CA ASN A 248 6.31 -27.23 4.18
C ASN A 248 6.10 -26.31 2.97
N CYS A 249 6.68 -25.12 3.03
CA CYS A 249 6.71 -24.21 1.90
C CYS A 249 7.58 -24.77 0.76
N LEU A 250 7.10 -24.72 -0.48
CA LEU A 250 7.84 -25.07 -1.70
C LEU A 250 9.13 -24.26 -1.90
N LEU A 251 9.19 -23.04 -1.36
CA LEU A 251 10.26 -22.07 -1.68
C LEU A 251 11.35 -21.99 -0.63
N CYS A 252 11.01 -22.15 0.65
CA CYS A 252 11.97 -22.09 1.75
C CYS A 252 12.02 -23.37 2.58
N SER A 253 11.21 -24.38 2.22
CA SER A 253 11.07 -25.67 2.92
C SER A 253 10.70 -25.58 4.41
N SER A 254 10.30 -24.40 4.88
CA SER A 254 9.84 -24.16 6.25
C SER A 254 8.37 -24.50 6.40
N GLY A 255 8.04 -25.27 7.44
CA GLY A 255 6.67 -25.50 7.92
C GLY A 255 6.27 -24.60 9.09
N ASN A 256 7.14 -23.67 9.51
CA ASN A 256 6.95 -22.87 10.73
C ASN A 256 6.10 -21.60 10.51
N HIS A 257 5.55 -21.43 9.31
CA HIS A 257 4.81 -20.24 8.89
C HIS A 257 3.44 -20.65 8.36
N LEU A 258 2.50 -19.71 8.33
CA LEU A 258 1.19 -19.95 7.72
C LEU A 258 1.39 -20.35 6.25
N LEU A 259 0.89 -21.54 5.89
CA LEU A 259 0.99 -22.09 4.55
C LEU A 259 -0.31 -21.85 3.77
N LEU A 260 -0.16 -21.28 2.59
CA LEU A 260 -1.20 -21.04 1.62
C LEU A 260 -0.97 -21.92 0.39
N ASP A 261 -1.98 -22.06 -0.46
CA ASP A 261 -1.80 -22.77 -1.73
C ASP A 261 -0.96 -21.92 -2.69
N HIS A 262 0.01 -22.55 -3.34
CA HIS A 262 0.76 -21.92 -4.41
C HIS A 262 -0.18 -21.69 -5.62
N PRO A 263 -0.22 -20.49 -6.21
CA PRO A 263 -1.26 -20.14 -7.18
C PRO A 263 -1.21 -20.95 -8.49
N TYR A 264 -0.03 -21.38 -8.93
CA TYR A 264 0.17 -22.05 -10.23
C TYR A 264 0.36 -23.56 -10.16
N PHE A 265 0.80 -24.09 -9.03
CA PHE A 265 1.21 -25.50 -8.88
C PHE A 265 0.61 -26.07 -7.61
N ASP A 266 0.41 -27.37 -7.58
CA ASP A 266 -0.11 -28.15 -6.45
C ASP A 266 0.90 -28.28 -5.31
N GLY A 267 1.20 -27.18 -4.63
CA GLY A 267 1.96 -27.20 -3.38
C GLY A 267 1.71 -25.98 -2.51
N LYS A 268 2.46 -25.87 -1.42
CA LYS A 268 2.26 -24.83 -0.40
C LYS A 268 3.29 -23.72 -0.50
N ILE A 269 2.90 -22.48 -0.21
CA ILE A 269 3.79 -21.32 -0.09
C ILE A 269 3.54 -20.65 1.26
N CYS A 270 4.59 -20.31 2.00
CA CYS A 270 4.42 -19.60 3.27
C CYS A 270 4.15 -18.12 3.03
N GLU A 271 3.53 -17.45 4.01
CA GLU A 271 3.20 -16.02 3.95
C GLU A 271 4.41 -15.13 3.60
N ILE A 272 5.60 -15.44 4.13
CA ILE A 272 6.83 -14.66 3.90
C ILE A 272 7.28 -14.75 2.43
N CYS A 273 7.36 -15.98 1.91
CA CYS A 273 7.73 -16.19 0.52
C CYS A 273 6.64 -15.67 -0.43
N LEU A 274 5.37 -15.73 -0.01
CA LEU A 274 4.25 -15.19 -0.78
C LEU A 274 4.30 -13.66 -0.89
N THR A 275 4.76 -12.94 0.14
CA THR A 275 4.96 -11.48 0.06
C THR A 275 5.96 -11.12 -1.04
N GLY A 276 7.16 -11.72 -1.03
CA GLY A 276 8.16 -11.49 -2.08
C GLY A 276 7.65 -11.90 -3.47
N TYR A 277 6.92 -13.01 -3.54
CA TYR A 277 6.27 -13.46 -4.77
C TYR A 277 5.28 -12.44 -5.34
N LYS A 278 4.42 -11.84 -4.48
CA LYS A 278 3.44 -10.82 -4.87
C LYS A 278 4.10 -9.57 -5.44
N GLU A 279 5.19 -9.11 -4.81
CA GLU A 279 5.90 -7.89 -5.23
C GLU A 279 6.50 -8.02 -6.63
N GLY A 280 7.03 -9.19 -6.98
CA GLY A 280 7.60 -9.45 -8.30
C GLY A 280 6.57 -9.79 -9.38
N TYR A 281 5.37 -10.25 -8.99
CA TYR A 281 4.40 -10.84 -9.93
C TYR A 281 3.99 -9.93 -11.09
N HIS A 282 3.79 -8.64 -10.81
CA HIS A 282 3.37 -7.64 -11.79
C HIS A 282 4.55 -6.92 -12.47
N VAL A 283 5.78 -7.31 -12.16
CA VAL A 283 6.98 -6.71 -12.75
C VAL A 283 7.36 -7.50 -14.00
N VAL A 284 7.31 -6.83 -15.15
CA VAL A 284 7.68 -7.37 -16.45
C VAL A 284 8.79 -6.55 -17.07
N ASP A 285 9.65 -7.20 -17.82
CA ASP A 285 10.76 -6.58 -18.52
C ASP A 285 10.32 -5.92 -19.83
N ASP A 286 11.30 -5.37 -20.54
CA ASP A 286 11.13 -4.76 -21.87
C ASP A 286 10.62 -5.75 -22.92
N ASP A 287 10.64 -7.07 -22.68
CA ASP A 287 10.18 -8.16 -23.57
C ASP A 287 8.87 -8.82 -23.05
N GLY A 288 8.27 -8.26 -21.99
CA GLY A 288 6.92 -8.62 -21.51
C GLY A 288 6.85 -9.89 -20.73
N LYS A 289 8.02 -10.41 -20.42
CA LYS A 289 8.22 -11.57 -19.61
C LYS A 289 8.43 -11.06 -18.20
N LYS A 290 7.94 -11.80 -17.22
CA LYS A 290 8.14 -11.45 -15.82
C LYS A 290 9.64 -11.38 -15.54
N GLU A 291 10.07 -10.41 -14.74
CA GLU A 291 11.46 -10.35 -14.27
C GLU A 291 11.75 -11.41 -13.18
N VAL A 292 10.71 -12.10 -12.72
CA VAL A 292 10.79 -13.10 -11.68
C VAL A 292 10.21 -14.44 -12.13
N CYS A 293 10.78 -15.52 -11.62
CA CYS A 293 10.32 -16.89 -11.86
C CYS A 293 8.87 -17.09 -11.40
N THR A 294 8.05 -17.73 -12.26
CA THR A 294 6.62 -18.01 -12.00
C THR A 294 6.41 -18.98 -10.85
N LEU A 295 7.38 -19.86 -10.57
CA LEU A 295 7.33 -20.77 -9.43
C LEU A 295 7.79 -20.11 -8.13
N CYS A 296 8.95 -19.45 -8.13
CA CYS A 296 9.58 -19.01 -6.88
C CYS A 296 9.57 -17.51 -6.61
N GLY A 297 9.18 -16.68 -7.57
CA GLY A 297 9.19 -15.22 -7.43
C GLY A 297 10.58 -14.60 -7.37
N HIS A 298 11.66 -15.37 -7.58
CA HIS A 298 13.03 -14.86 -7.59
C HIS A 298 13.51 -14.49 -8.99
N THR A 299 14.43 -13.52 -9.05
CA THR A 299 15.22 -13.16 -10.23
C THR A 299 16.35 -14.17 -10.45
N GLY A 300 16.92 -14.25 -11.65
CA GLY A 300 18.09 -15.09 -11.92
C GLY A 300 18.26 -15.43 -13.40
N SER A 301 18.82 -16.60 -13.69
CA SER A 301 18.80 -17.16 -15.04
C SER A 301 17.40 -17.72 -15.33
N LEU A 302 16.67 -17.04 -16.22
CA LEU A 302 15.27 -17.29 -16.51
C LEU A 302 15.11 -17.88 -17.91
N ILE A 303 14.31 -18.94 -18.01
CA ILE A 303 13.87 -19.54 -19.27
C ILE A 303 12.50 -18.97 -19.62
N VAL A 304 12.39 -18.46 -20.83
CA VAL A 304 11.25 -17.68 -21.33
C VAL A 304 10.30 -18.59 -22.12
N CYS A 305 9.00 -18.46 -21.86
CA CYS A 305 7.97 -19.13 -22.67
C CYS A 305 7.86 -18.48 -24.06
N ASP A 306 7.83 -19.26 -25.14
CA ASP A 306 7.67 -18.77 -26.52
C ASP A 306 6.22 -18.51 -26.93
N CYS A 307 5.25 -18.77 -26.05
CA CYS A 307 3.87 -18.34 -26.27
C CYS A 307 3.80 -16.80 -26.24
N ALA A 308 3.30 -16.21 -27.34
CA ALA A 308 3.29 -14.77 -27.59
C ALA A 308 2.60 -13.97 -26.45
N ASP A 309 1.47 -14.47 -25.96
CA ASP A 309 0.66 -13.80 -24.92
C ASP A 309 0.96 -14.30 -23.50
N CYS A 310 2.02 -15.10 -23.32
CA CYS A 310 2.39 -15.65 -22.01
C CYS A 310 3.53 -14.85 -21.37
N PRO A 311 3.32 -14.22 -20.19
CA PRO A 311 4.37 -13.49 -19.48
C PRO A 311 5.23 -14.42 -18.59
N ASN A 312 4.91 -15.71 -18.49
CA ASN A 312 5.54 -16.60 -17.53
C ASN A 312 6.96 -16.99 -17.94
N VAL A 313 7.87 -16.90 -16.97
CA VAL A 313 9.25 -17.39 -17.06
C VAL A 313 9.54 -18.33 -15.89
N PHE A 314 10.56 -19.18 -16.04
CA PHE A 314 10.95 -20.15 -15.01
C PHE A 314 12.47 -20.13 -14.84
N CYS A 315 12.97 -20.03 -13.62
CA CYS A 315 14.41 -20.04 -13.42
C CYS A 315 14.99 -21.45 -13.62
N SER A 316 16.22 -21.51 -14.16
CA SER A 316 16.94 -22.77 -14.36
C SER A 316 17.14 -23.54 -13.06
N ALA A 317 17.28 -22.84 -11.93
CA ALA A 317 17.34 -23.44 -10.60
C ALA A 317 16.07 -24.24 -10.28
N CYS A 318 14.87 -23.65 -10.43
CA CYS A 318 13.62 -24.36 -10.18
C CYS A 318 13.40 -25.52 -11.15
N ILE A 319 13.72 -25.34 -12.44
CA ILE A 319 13.57 -26.42 -13.42
C ILE A 319 14.51 -27.58 -13.09
N GLY A 320 15.78 -27.28 -12.84
CA GLY A 320 16.79 -28.29 -12.50
C GLY A 320 16.51 -28.98 -11.17
N GLU A 321 15.95 -28.25 -10.20
CA GLU A 321 15.63 -28.78 -8.88
C GLU A 321 14.41 -29.71 -8.91
N PHE A 322 13.27 -29.25 -9.44
CA PHE A 322 12.04 -30.04 -9.43
C PHE A 322 11.99 -31.03 -10.60
N GLY A 323 12.44 -30.63 -11.78
CA GLY A 323 12.36 -31.40 -13.02
C GLY A 323 13.60 -32.24 -13.35
N GLY A 324 14.74 -31.99 -12.67
CA GLY A 324 16.02 -32.63 -12.97
C GLY A 324 16.78 -31.96 -14.11
N LYS A 325 18.09 -32.22 -14.19
CA LYS A 325 18.99 -31.63 -15.21
C LYS A 325 18.59 -32.04 -16.64
N ASP A 326 18.20 -33.29 -16.85
CA ASP A 326 17.79 -33.78 -18.17
C ASP A 326 16.57 -33.03 -18.72
N LEU A 327 15.64 -32.59 -17.87
CA LEU A 327 14.50 -31.79 -18.30
C LEU A 327 14.94 -30.37 -18.68
N LEU A 328 15.86 -29.78 -17.90
CA LEU A 328 16.40 -28.46 -18.19
C LEU A 328 17.10 -28.45 -19.56
N ASP A 329 17.95 -29.42 -19.84
CA ASP A 329 18.68 -29.51 -21.11
C ASP A 329 17.71 -29.69 -22.28
N LYS A 330 16.71 -30.57 -22.14
CA LYS A 330 15.64 -30.74 -23.14
C LYS A 330 14.84 -29.46 -23.40
N ILE A 331 14.60 -28.65 -22.37
CA ILE A 331 13.87 -27.39 -22.51
C ILE A 331 14.72 -26.35 -23.24
N ILE A 332 16.01 -26.26 -22.92
CA ILE A 332 16.94 -25.33 -23.56
C ILE A 332 17.10 -25.63 -25.06
N GLU A 333 17.07 -26.91 -25.45
CA GLU A 333 17.17 -27.34 -26.85
C GLU A 333 15.85 -27.22 -27.63
N LYS A 334 14.72 -26.97 -26.95
CA LYS A 334 13.39 -26.93 -27.55
C LYS A 334 13.05 -25.51 -28.02
N ASP A 335 12.87 -25.35 -29.32
CA ASP A 335 12.43 -24.11 -29.97
C ASP A 335 11.29 -24.40 -30.96
N PRO A 336 10.02 -23.99 -30.69
CA PRO A 336 9.57 -23.19 -29.56
C PRO A 336 9.27 -24.03 -28.29
N TRP A 337 9.57 -23.47 -27.12
CA TRP A 337 9.18 -24.00 -25.81
C TRP A 337 7.95 -23.28 -25.22
N TYR A 338 6.89 -24.05 -24.96
CA TYR A 338 5.74 -23.59 -24.19
C TYR A 338 5.89 -24.00 -22.72
N CYS A 339 5.70 -23.05 -21.81
CA CYS A 339 5.92 -23.31 -20.39
C CYS A 339 4.87 -24.27 -19.79
N PHE A 340 5.18 -24.81 -18.60
CA PHE A 340 4.36 -25.76 -17.86
C PHE A 340 2.89 -25.35 -17.71
N ILE A 341 2.61 -24.05 -17.61
CA ILE A 341 1.24 -23.52 -17.48
C ILE A 341 0.53 -23.44 -18.83
N CYS A 342 1.25 -23.10 -19.92
CA CYS A 342 0.67 -23.07 -21.26
C CYS A 342 0.40 -24.48 -21.79
N ALA A 343 1.33 -25.40 -21.59
CA ALA A 343 1.23 -26.77 -22.05
C ALA A 343 0.42 -27.68 -21.10
N MET A 344 0.10 -27.19 -19.88
CA MET A 344 -0.44 -28.01 -18.78
C MET A 344 0.42 -29.27 -18.51
N GLU A 345 1.74 -29.10 -18.58
CA GLU A 345 2.72 -30.14 -18.33
C GLU A 345 3.29 -30.03 -16.90
N LYS A 346 3.58 -31.17 -16.28
CA LYS A 346 4.17 -31.22 -14.93
C LYS A 346 5.62 -30.75 -14.91
N LEU A 347 6.00 -30.06 -13.85
CA LEU A 347 7.40 -29.78 -13.51
C LEU A 347 7.86 -30.79 -12.45
N GLY A 348 8.36 -31.93 -12.92
CA GLY A 348 8.74 -33.04 -12.04
C GLY A 348 7.54 -33.55 -11.23
N PRO A 349 7.53 -33.39 -9.88
CA PRO A 349 6.39 -33.78 -9.05
C PRO A 349 5.28 -32.72 -8.98
N LEU A 350 5.50 -31.51 -9.49
CA LEU A 350 4.55 -30.41 -9.41
C LEU A 350 3.60 -30.42 -10.61
N ASN A 351 2.29 -30.55 -10.34
CA ASN A 351 1.25 -30.43 -11.33
C ASN A 351 0.77 -28.98 -11.45
N PRO A 352 0.63 -28.45 -12.68
CA PRO A 352 0.02 -27.14 -12.89
C PRO A 352 -1.46 -27.18 -12.49
N GLN A 353 -1.94 -26.14 -11.82
CA GLN A 353 -3.34 -26.04 -11.40
C GLN A 353 -4.20 -25.48 -12.53
N SER A 354 -5.28 -26.16 -12.91
CA SER A 354 -6.16 -25.71 -14.00
C SER A 354 -6.94 -24.43 -13.64
N ASP A 355 -7.20 -24.19 -12.36
CA ASP A 355 -7.89 -23.01 -11.82
C ASP A 355 -6.93 -21.89 -11.36
N TRP A 356 -5.66 -21.92 -11.80
CA TRP A 356 -4.62 -20.97 -11.39
C TRP A 356 -5.03 -19.50 -11.56
N LYS A 357 -5.81 -19.17 -12.61
CA LYS A 357 -6.33 -17.81 -12.85
C LYS A 357 -7.24 -17.35 -11.71
N LYS A 358 -8.13 -18.23 -11.22
CA LYS A 358 -9.04 -17.93 -10.10
C LYS A 358 -8.26 -17.78 -8.81
N ARG A 359 -7.30 -18.68 -8.55
CA ARG A 359 -6.43 -18.64 -7.37
C ARG A 359 -5.61 -17.36 -7.28
N LEU A 360 -5.07 -16.88 -8.41
CA LEU A 360 -4.41 -15.58 -8.46
C LEU A 360 -5.36 -14.42 -8.20
N SER A 361 -6.57 -14.45 -8.75
CA SER A 361 -7.56 -13.41 -8.47
C SER A 361 -7.83 -13.32 -6.96
N SER A 362 -8.11 -14.44 -6.30
CA SER A 362 -8.31 -14.50 -4.84
C SER A 362 -7.06 -14.16 -4.03
N LEU A 363 -5.87 -14.30 -4.60
CA LEU A 363 -4.60 -13.96 -3.92
C LEU A 363 -4.42 -12.44 -3.77
N PHE A 364 -4.92 -11.66 -4.73
CA PHE A 364 -4.76 -10.21 -4.79
C PHE A 364 -6.04 -9.43 -4.45
N ASN A 365 -7.21 -10.06 -4.50
CA ASN A 365 -8.51 -9.47 -4.16
C ASN A 365 -9.02 -9.98 -2.80
N ASN A 366 -9.73 -9.12 -2.06
CA ASN A 366 -10.35 -9.49 -0.79
C ASN A 366 -11.88 -9.37 -0.90
N GLU A 367 -12.58 -10.50 -0.88
CA GLU A 367 -14.03 -10.55 -1.04
C GLU A 367 -14.81 -10.16 0.23
N ASN A 368 -14.13 -10.04 1.38
CA ASN A 368 -14.77 -9.77 2.69
C ASN A 368 -14.80 -8.28 3.06
N VAL A 369 -14.65 -7.36 2.11
CA VAL A 369 -14.77 -5.92 2.37
C VAL A 369 -16.26 -5.56 2.42
N ARG A 370 -16.71 -5.04 3.58
CA ARG A 370 -18.11 -4.61 3.76
C ARG A 370 -18.35 -3.27 3.07
N ASP A 371 -19.51 -3.15 2.42
CA ASP A 371 -20.02 -1.86 1.97
C ASP A 371 -20.35 -0.99 3.20
N ASP A 372 -19.78 0.22 3.25
CA ASP A 372 -19.94 1.20 4.33
C ASP A 372 -20.85 2.37 3.94
N ILE A 373 -21.80 2.11 3.04
CA ILE A 373 -22.75 3.09 2.52
C ILE A 373 -24.07 2.95 3.27
N ASP A 374 -24.61 4.08 3.73
CA ASP A 374 -25.93 4.10 4.33
C ASP A 374 -27.00 4.22 3.24
N LEU A 375 -27.67 3.11 2.94
CA LEU A 375 -28.73 3.06 1.92
C LEU A 375 -29.93 3.94 2.27
N THR A 376 -30.11 4.35 3.54
CA THR A 376 -31.22 5.20 3.97
C THR A 376 -31.03 6.67 3.59
N LEU A 377 -29.80 7.07 3.25
CA LEU A 377 -29.46 8.45 2.89
C LEU A 377 -29.63 8.75 1.39
N PHE A 378 -30.04 7.77 0.58
CA PHE A 378 -30.31 8.02 -0.83
C PHE A 378 -31.63 8.79 -1.02
N PRO A 379 -31.63 9.85 -1.82
CA PRO A 379 -32.86 10.55 -2.15
C PRO A 379 -33.79 9.64 -2.95
N ASN A 380 -35.10 9.82 -2.79
CA ASN A 380 -36.12 9.07 -3.55
C ASN A 380 -36.02 9.34 -5.06
N GLU A 381 -35.49 10.49 -5.45
CA GLU A 381 -35.22 10.88 -6.83
C GLU A 381 -33.72 11.12 -7.01
N LYS A 382 -33.20 10.66 -8.15
CA LYS A 382 -31.79 10.85 -8.54
C LYS A 382 -31.44 12.33 -8.64
N GLN A 383 -30.28 12.70 -8.12
CA GLN A 383 -29.81 14.08 -8.07
C GLN A 383 -28.48 14.21 -8.81
N PRO A 384 -28.23 15.33 -9.51
CA PRO A 384 -26.93 15.58 -10.10
C PRO A 384 -25.83 15.54 -9.02
N ILE A 385 -24.72 14.87 -9.29
CA ILE A 385 -23.64 14.70 -8.31
C ILE A 385 -22.58 15.79 -8.41
N ARG A 386 -21.96 16.07 -7.27
CA ARG A 386 -20.81 16.96 -7.16
C ARG A 386 -19.53 16.12 -7.01
N VAL A 387 -18.59 16.29 -7.93
CA VAL A 387 -17.38 15.45 -8.01
C VAL A 387 -16.14 16.28 -7.69
N LEU A 388 -15.23 15.73 -6.86
CA LEU A 388 -13.88 16.25 -6.67
C LEU A 388 -12.87 15.21 -7.19
N SER A 389 -12.10 15.57 -8.22
CA SER A 389 -11.03 14.76 -8.78
C SER A 389 -9.67 15.33 -8.40
N LEU A 390 -8.87 14.54 -7.69
CA LEU A 390 -7.52 14.89 -7.27
C LEU A 390 -6.50 14.22 -8.18
N PHE A 391 -5.47 14.96 -8.60
CA PHE A 391 -4.47 14.46 -9.56
C PHE A 391 -5.16 14.05 -10.87
N ASP A 392 -6.04 14.91 -11.37
CA ASP A 392 -7.03 14.57 -12.39
C ASP A 392 -6.43 14.21 -13.76
N GLY A 393 -5.21 14.66 -14.03
CA GLY A 393 -4.51 14.44 -15.28
C GLY A 393 -5.34 14.95 -16.45
N ILE A 394 -5.65 14.05 -17.38
CA ILE A 394 -6.44 14.37 -18.57
C ILE A 394 -7.95 14.13 -18.38
N ALA A 395 -8.47 14.22 -17.15
CA ALA A 395 -9.90 14.08 -16.80
C ALA A 395 -10.52 12.74 -17.23
N THR A 396 -9.79 11.63 -17.09
CA THR A 396 -10.32 10.29 -17.41
C THR A 396 -11.52 9.90 -16.54
N GLY A 397 -11.58 10.40 -15.31
CA GLY A 397 -12.73 10.21 -14.42
C GLY A 397 -14.00 10.87 -14.96
N LYS A 398 -13.89 12.11 -15.48
CA LYS A 398 -15.00 12.84 -16.11
C LYS A 398 -15.54 12.09 -17.32
N ILE A 399 -14.68 11.63 -18.22
CA ILE A 399 -15.08 10.83 -19.39
C ILE A 399 -15.86 9.57 -18.95
N ALA A 400 -15.34 8.85 -17.95
CA ALA A 400 -16.00 7.63 -17.48
C ALA A 400 -17.41 7.91 -16.92
N LEU A 401 -17.59 9.02 -16.20
CA LEU A 401 -18.90 9.43 -15.68
C LEU A 401 -19.86 9.87 -16.79
N ASP A 402 -19.36 10.63 -17.78
CA ASP A 402 -20.15 11.06 -18.94
C ASP A 402 -20.62 9.87 -19.78
N GLU A 403 -19.75 8.89 -20.03
CA GLU A 403 -20.11 7.66 -20.75
C GLU A 403 -21.10 6.77 -19.98
N LEU A 404 -21.12 6.88 -18.65
CA LEU A 404 -22.16 6.26 -17.81
C LEU A 404 -23.47 7.07 -17.83
N GLY A 405 -23.49 8.27 -18.41
CA GLY A 405 -24.66 9.14 -18.37
C GLY A 405 -25.05 9.55 -16.95
N ILE A 406 -24.09 9.61 -16.03
CA ILE A 406 -24.30 10.12 -14.67
C ILE A 406 -24.42 11.64 -14.77
N ASN A 407 -25.48 12.22 -14.20
CA ASN A 407 -25.67 13.66 -14.23
C ASN A 407 -24.72 14.34 -13.23
N ILE A 408 -23.88 15.25 -13.71
CA ILE A 408 -22.88 15.95 -12.90
C ILE A 408 -23.32 17.41 -12.74
N GLU A 409 -23.54 17.84 -11.51
CA GLU A 409 -23.80 19.25 -11.20
C GLU A 409 -22.55 20.10 -11.45
N ILE A 410 -21.42 19.64 -10.91
CA ILE A 410 -20.14 20.32 -10.95
C ILE A 410 -19.00 19.32 -10.79
N TYR A 411 -17.93 19.53 -11.57
CA TYR A 411 -16.72 18.73 -11.52
C TYR A 411 -15.53 19.60 -11.12
N TYR A 412 -15.04 19.41 -9.90
CA TYR A 412 -13.84 20.07 -9.40
C TYR A 412 -12.59 19.24 -9.73
N SER A 413 -11.54 19.88 -10.22
CA SER A 413 -10.30 19.22 -10.66
C SER A 413 -9.06 19.86 -10.02
N CYS A 414 -8.21 19.04 -9.39
CA CYS A 414 -6.89 19.43 -8.91
C CYS A 414 -5.82 18.84 -9.84
N GLU A 415 -5.20 19.69 -10.66
CA GLU A 415 -4.11 19.33 -11.57
C GLU A 415 -3.16 20.53 -11.75
N ILE A 416 -1.86 20.23 -11.90
CA ILE A 416 -0.78 21.22 -12.04
C ILE A 416 0.01 21.07 -13.35
N ASP A 417 -0.03 19.91 -13.99
CA ASP A 417 0.61 19.69 -15.28
C ASP A 417 -0.11 20.51 -16.37
N GLN A 418 0.62 21.47 -16.95
CA GLN A 418 0.05 22.41 -17.92
C GLN A 418 -0.43 21.74 -19.21
N GLU A 419 0.21 20.63 -19.61
CA GLU A 419 -0.17 19.88 -20.82
C GLU A 419 -1.46 19.10 -20.55
N ALA A 420 -1.62 18.53 -19.36
CA ALA A 420 -2.85 17.89 -18.92
C ALA A 420 -4.02 18.89 -18.79
N LEU A 421 -3.77 20.05 -18.18
CA LEU A 421 -4.73 21.16 -18.09
C LEU A 421 -5.17 21.67 -19.46
N LEU A 422 -4.28 21.71 -20.44
CA LEU A 422 -4.61 22.09 -21.81
C LEU A 422 -5.58 21.09 -22.45
N VAL A 423 -5.32 19.78 -22.32
CA VAL A 423 -6.21 18.72 -22.80
C VAL A 423 -7.59 18.84 -22.18
N THR A 424 -7.68 19.00 -20.86
CA THR A 424 -8.97 19.06 -20.19
C THR A 424 -9.75 20.33 -20.55
N LYS A 425 -9.11 21.50 -20.64
CA LYS A 425 -9.78 22.76 -20.99
C LYS A 425 -10.38 22.76 -22.39
N VAL A 426 -9.71 22.12 -23.35
CA VAL A 426 -10.20 22.02 -24.73
C VAL A 426 -11.37 21.04 -24.83
N ASN A 427 -11.32 19.92 -24.10
CA ASN A 427 -12.34 18.87 -24.24
C ASN A 427 -13.54 19.04 -23.30
N HIS A 428 -13.35 19.66 -22.13
CA HIS A 428 -14.37 19.78 -21.08
C HIS A 428 -14.76 21.22 -20.74
N GLU A 429 -14.24 22.21 -21.48
CA GLU A 429 -14.58 23.64 -21.42
C GLU A 429 -14.96 24.15 -20.01
N SER A 430 -16.13 24.80 -19.88
CA SER A 430 -16.67 25.37 -18.64
C SER A 430 -17.34 24.35 -17.72
N GLN A 431 -17.23 23.04 -18.00
CA GLN A 431 -17.82 21.98 -17.17
C GLN A 431 -16.91 21.60 -15.99
N VAL A 432 -15.65 22.02 -16.01
CA VAL A 432 -14.65 21.71 -14.98
C VAL A 432 -14.20 22.97 -14.27
N VAL A 433 -14.21 22.91 -12.93
CA VAL A 433 -13.68 23.96 -12.06
C VAL A 433 -12.29 23.54 -11.57
N TYR A 434 -11.27 24.26 -12.03
CA TYR A 434 -9.87 23.98 -11.72
C TYR A 434 -9.45 24.62 -10.39
N LEU A 435 -9.08 23.80 -9.42
CA LEU A 435 -8.65 24.21 -8.08
C LEU A 435 -7.12 24.30 -7.92
N GLY A 436 -6.37 23.79 -8.89
CA GLY A 436 -4.90 23.87 -8.91
C GLY A 436 -4.22 22.79 -8.05
N ASP A 437 -3.19 23.19 -7.30
CA ASP A 437 -2.39 22.27 -6.49
C ASP A 437 -3.18 21.74 -5.28
N VAL A 438 -3.24 20.42 -5.16
CA VAL A 438 -3.93 19.71 -4.07
C VAL A 438 -3.46 20.14 -2.67
N ARG A 439 -2.19 20.52 -2.53
CA ARG A 439 -1.60 20.96 -1.24
C ARG A 439 -2.19 22.28 -0.76
N GLY A 440 -2.70 23.10 -1.68
CA GLY A 440 -3.37 24.36 -1.38
C GLY A 440 -4.82 24.21 -0.93
N ILE A 441 -5.40 23.00 -0.98
CA ILE A 441 -6.80 22.77 -0.64
C ILE A 441 -6.96 22.73 0.88
N THR A 442 -7.43 23.84 1.45
CA THR A 442 -7.69 23.97 2.89
C THR A 442 -9.06 23.38 3.28
N ARG A 443 -9.32 23.25 4.58
CA ARG A 443 -10.62 22.79 5.07
C ARG A 443 -11.73 23.78 4.74
N GLU A 444 -11.46 25.07 4.82
CA GLU A 444 -12.41 26.15 4.49
C GLU A 444 -12.82 26.05 3.02
N LYS A 445 -11.85 25.77 2.13
CA LYS A 445 -12.15 25.54 0.71
C LYS A 445 -13.01 24.30 0.49
N LEU A 446 -12.75 23.22 1.25
CA LEU A 446 -13.60 22.03 1.19
C LEU A 446 -15.01 22.31 1.70
N GLU A 447 -15.17 23.09 2.76
CA GLU A 447 -16.48 23.51 3.27
C GLU A 447 -17.23 24.40 2.25
N GLU A 448 -16.53 25.26 1.51
CA GLU A 448 -17.09 26.11 0.44
C GLU A 448 -17.62 25.29 -0.75
N ILE A 449 -16.87 24.29 -1.22
CA ILE A 449 -17.26 23.47 -2.40
C ILE A 449 -18.18 22.30 -2.05
N SER A 450 -18.35 22.01 -0.75
CA SER A 450 -19.19 20.91 -0.27
C SER A 450 -20.68 21.21 -0.39
N PRO A 451 -21.55 20.18 -0.46
CA PRO A 451 -21.23 18.76 -0.37
C PRO A 451 -20.49 18.23 -1.60
N ILE A 452 -19.68 17.19 -1.41
CA ILE A 452 -19.09 16.40 -2.50
C ILE A 452 -19.67 15.00 -2.40
N ASP A 453 -20.22 14.46 -3.49
CA ASP A 453 -20.82 13.13 -3.48
C ASP A 453 -19.80 12.07 -3.91
N LEU A 454 -18.83 12.43 -4.76
CA LEU A 454 -17.79 11.53 -5.26
C LEU A 454 -16.40 12.18 -5.21
N LEU A 455 -15.48 11.56 -4.46
CA LEU A 455 -14.05 11.89 -4.45
C LEU A 455 -13.25 10.85 -5.24
N ILE A 456 -12.53 11.25 -6.28
CA ILE A 456 -11.66 10.34 -7.03
C ILE A 456 -10.23 10.85 -7.09
N GLY A 457 -9.24 9.97 -7.24
CA GLY A 457 -7.88 10.40 -7.54
C GLY A 457 -6.84 9.28 -7.62
N GLY A 458 -5.76 9.52 -8.34
CA GLY A 458 -4.62 8.61 -8.46
C GLY A 458 -3.32 9.40 -8.31
N SER A 459 -2.67 9.30 -7.14
CA SER A 459 -1.43 10.07 -6.92
C SER A 459 -0.28 9.52 -7.77
N PRO A 460 0.72 10.36 -8.15
CA PRO A 460 1.77 9.94 -9.06
C PRO A 460 2.55 8.71 -8.56
N CYS A 461 2.59 7.66 -9.38
CA CYS A 461 3.12 6.35 -8.99
C CYS A 461 4.66 6.21 -9.06
N ASN A 462 5.37 7.24 -9.53
CA ASN A 462 6.79 7.15 -9.87
C ASN A 462 7.66 6.76 -8.67
N ASP A 463 7.37 7.29 -7.48
CA ASP A 463 8.16 7.03 -6.27
C ASP A 463 7.70 5.80 -5.47
N VAL A 464 6.59 5.18 -5.85
CA VAL A 464 6.08 3.96 -5.19
C VAL A 464 6.24 2.70 -6.04
N SER A 465 6.41 2.84 -7.36
CA SER A 465 6.60 1.73 -8.28
C SER A 465 7.98 1.06 -8.16
N ILE A 466 8.00 -0.28 -8.08
CA ILE A 466 9.25 -1.08 -8.09
C ILE A 466 10.00 -0.91 -9.42
N ALA A 467 9.27 -0.70 -10.53
CA ALA A 467 9.84 -0.50 -11.86
C ALA A 467 10.69 0.79 -11.98
N ASN A 468 10.61 1.70 -11.00
CA ASN A 468 11.49 2.86 -10.93
C ASN A 468 12.70 2.57 -10.00
N PRO A 469 13.94 2.46 -10.53
CA PRO A 469 15.12 2.28 -9.71
C PRO A 469 15.50 3.55 -8.92
N LYS A 470 15.04 4.74 -9.34
CA LYS A 470 15.28 6.04 -8.68
C LYS A 470 14.17 6.47 -7.72
N ARG A 471 13.29 5.54 -7.34
CA ARG A 471 12.14 5.81 -6.48
C ARG A 471 12.57 6.39 -5.12
N ARG A 472 11.83 7.39 -4.66
CA ARG A 472 12.04 8.02 -3.33
C ARG A 472 11.19 7.40 -2.21
N GLY A 473 10.16 6.63 -2.57
CA GLY A 473 9.25 6.00 -1.63
C GLY A 473 8.04 6.87 -1.27
N LEU A 474 7.22 6.39 -0.33
CA LEU A 474 5.96 7.01 0.05
C LEU A 474 6.10 8.28 0.91
N TYR A 475 7.23 8.44 1.60
CA TYR A 475 7.38 9.40 2.70
C TYR A 475 8.31 10.57 2.42
N ASP A 476 9.07 10.51 1.32
CA ASP A 476 10.01 11.57 0.99
C ASP A 476 9.24 12.88 0.76
N PRO A 477 9.49 13.95 1.55
CA PRO A 477 8.83 15.25 1.39
C PRO A 477 9.08 15.91 0.04
N GLU A 478 10.19 15.58 -0.61
CA GLU A 478 10.52 16.03 -1.97
C GLU A 478 10.06 15.05 -3.05
N GLY A 479 9.52 13.90 -2.67
CA GLY A 479 8.99 12.88 -3.56
C GLY A 479 7.51 13.10 -3.91
N THR A 480 7.04 12.44 -4.96
CA THR A 480 5.61 12.45 -5.32
C THR A 480 4.78 11.45 -4.51
N GLY A 481 5.44 10.50 -3.82
CA GLY A 481 4.78 9.52 -2.96
C GLY A 481 3.97 10.17 -1.84
N ILE A 482 4.46 11.29 -1.28
CA ILE A 482 3.81 12.00 -0.18
C ILE A 482 2.41 12.52 -0.54
N LEU A 483 2.12 12.71 -1.83
CA LEU A 483 0.82 13.19 -2.30
C LEU A 483 -0.33 12.22 -2.01
N PHE A 484 -0.05 10.94 -1.70
CA PHE A 484 -1.05 10.05 -1.12
C PHE A 484 -1.65 10.62 0.18
N PHE A 485 -0.84 11.25 1.04
CA PHE A 485 -1.32 11.82 2.30
C PHE A 485 -2.22 13.04 2.07
N GLU A 486 -2.03 13.79 0.98
CA GLU A 486 -2.96 14.87 0.59
C GLU A 486 -4.32 14.32 0.18
N TYR A 487 -4.36 13.22 -0.58
CA TYR A 487 -5.62 12.51 -0.87
C TYR A 487 -6.31 12.10 0.43
N PHE A 488 -5.57 11.45 1.35
CA PHE A 488 -6.12 10.99 2.61
C PHE A 488 -6.63 12.15 3.48
N ARG A 489 -5.87 13.26 3.57
CA ARG A 489 -6.26 14.48 4.29
C ARG A 489 -7.58 15.04 3.77
N ILE A 490 -7.73 15.15 2.46
CA ILE A 490 -8.96 15.66 1.83
C ILE A 490 -10.12 14.68 2.07
N LEU A 491 -9.90 13.38 1.89
CA LEU A 491 -10.91 12.35 2.17
C LEU A 491 -11.43 12.47 3.61
N GLN A 492 -10.56 12.59 4.61
CA GLN A 492 -11.00 12.71 6.02
C GLN A 492 -11.81 13.97 6.28
N ASN A 493 -11.44 15.10 5.66
CA ASN A 493 -12.20 16.33 5.79
C ASN A 493 -13.58 16.22 5.15
N LEU A 494 -13.67 15.68 3.92
CA LEU A 494 -14.94 15.47 3.24
C LEU A 494 -15.84 14.46 3.98
N LEU A 495 -15.27 13.39 4.55
CA LEU A 495 -16.02 12.45 5.39
C LEU A 495 -16.63 13.14 6.62
N CYS A 496 -15.88 14.03 7.28
CA CYS A 496 -16.38 14.81 8.40
C CYS A 496 -17.50 15.78 7.97
N ILE A 497 -17.32 16.48 6.85
CA ILE A 497 -18.29 17.45 6.32
C ILE A 497 -19.59 16.73 5.92
N ASN A 498 -19.50 15.67 5.11
CA ASN A 498 -20.66 14.92 4.65
C ASN A 498 -21.43 14.25 5.80
N THR A 499 -20.73 13.78 6.84
CA THR A 499 -21.37 13.25 8.05
C THR A 499 -22.23 14.31 8.73
N LYS A 500 -21.75 15.56 8.85
CA LYS A 500 -22.54 16.68 9.41
C LYS A 500 -23.73 17.05 8.54
N LEU A 501 -23.59 16.90 7.22
CA LEU A 501 -24.66 17.14 6.24
C LEU A 501 -25.61 15.94 6.08
N ASN A 502 -25.38 14.84 6.80
CA ASN A 502 -26.12 13.59 6.65
C ASN A 502 -26.18 13.08 5.20
N ARG A 503 -25.05 13.13 4.49
CA ARG A 503 -24.90 12.66 3.10
C ARG A 503 -23.84 11.57 3.02
N ASN A 504 -24.03 10.64 2.09
CA ASN A 504 -22.98 9.69 1.74
C ASN A 504 -21.83 10.39 0.98
N LEU A 505 -20.61 9.88 1.12
CA LEU A 505 -19.48 10.21 0.27
C LEU A 505 -19.00 8.91 -0.38
N PHE A 506 -19.05 8.85 -1.70
CA PHE A 506 -18.34 7.85 -2.48
C PHE A 506 -16.90 8.29 -2.71
N TRP A 507 -15.97 7.37 -2.68
CA TRP A 507 -14.58 7.68 -2.97
C TRP A 507 -13.83 6.52 -3.63
N LEU A 508 -12.85 6.88 -4.46
CA LEU A 508 -12.01 5.94 -5.21
C LEU A 508 -10.58 6.49 -5.33
N PHE A 509 -9.62 5.76 -4.78
CA PHE A 509 -8.20 6.02 -4.91
C PHE A 509 -7.52 4.94 -5.75
N GLU A 510 -6.66 5.32 -6.68
CA GLU A 510 -5.94 4.38 -7.56
C GLU A 510 -4.42 4.52 -7.41
N ASN A 511 -3.71 3.38 -7.57
CA ASN A 511 -2.27 3.38 -7.77
C ASN A 511 -1.76 2.07 -8.41
N VAL A 512 -0.46 2.01 -8.72
CA VAL A 512 0.16 0.87 -9.43
C VAL A 512 0.16 -0.42 -8.62
N ALA A 513 -0.15 -1.54 -9.29
CA ALA A 513 -0.08 -2.88 -8.67
C ALA A 513 1.36 -3.35 -8.40
N SER A 514 2.34 -2.80 -9.12
CA SER A 514 3.76 -3.10 -8.96
C SER A 514 4.44 -2.28 -7.85
N MET A 515 3.69 -1.75 -6.89
CA MET A 515 4.27 -1.10 -5.71
C MET A 515 4.78 -2.14 -4.71
N ARG A 516 5.69 -1.74 -3.82
CA ARG A 516 6.09 -2.59 -2.70
C ARG A 516 4.92 -2.88 -1.76
N ASP A 517 4.86 -4.09 -1.22
CA ASP A 517 3.77 -4.53 -0.35
C ASP A 517 3.77 -3.74 0.96
N CYS A 518 4.94 -3.24 1.39
CA CYS A 518 5.04 -2.35 2.53
C CYS A 518 4.32 -1.01 2.31
N TYR A 519 4.38 -0.41 1.11
CA TYR A 519 3.65 0.82 0.78
C TYR A 519 2.16 0.56 0.64
N LYS A 520 1.79 -0.55 -0.01
CA LYS A 520 0.39 -1.01 -0.08
C LYS A 520 -0.20 -1.15 1.31
N THR A 521 0.49 -1.82 2.23
CA THR A 521 0.05 -2.01 3.62
C THR A 521 -0.16 -0.67 4.36
N VAL A 522 0.65 0.35 4.04
CA VAL A 522 0.41 1.71 4.56
C VAL A 522 -0.90 2.26 4.04
N MET A 523 -1.09 2.25 2.72
CA MET A 523 -2.27 2.81 2.09
C MET A 523 -3.54 2.11 2.62
N ASP A 524 -3.50 0.78 2.74
CA ASP A 524 -4.57 -0.03 3.32
C ASP A 524 -4.94 0.44 4.74
N ARG A 525 -3.95 0.72 5.57
CA ARG A 525 -4.15 1.18 6.94
C ARG A 525 -4.78 2.58 6.99
N PHE A 526 -4.25 3.51 6.22
CA PHE A 526 -4.76 4.89 6.19
C PHE A 526 -6.18 4.93 5.63
N LEU A 527 -6.43 4.23 4.52
CA LEU A 527 -7.75 4.17 3.88
C LEU A 527 -8.73 3.23 4.60
N GLY A 528 -8.24 2.44 5.57
CA GLY A 528 -9.04 1.55 6.41
C GLY A 528 -9.59 0.31 5.70
N ARG A 529 -9.05 -0.06 4.53
CA ARG A 529 -9.50 -1.20 3.71
C ARG A 529 -8.42 -1.66 2.72
N PRO A 530 -8.44 -2.93 2.27
CA PRO A 530 -7.56 -3.38 1.20
C PRO A 530 -7.98 -2.82 -0.17
N PRO A 531 -7.13 -2.93 -1.20
CA PRO A 531 -7.48 -2.59 -2.57
C PRO A 531 -8.21 -3.75 -3.27
N ALA A 532 -8.94 -3.40 -4.32
CA ALA A 532 -9.32 -4.30 -5.39
C ALA A 532 -8.29 -4.19 -6.54
N LEU A 533 -7.80 -5.32 -7.01
CA LEU A 533 -6.91 -5.42 -8.17
C LEU A 533 -7.75 -5.54 -9.45
N TYR A 534 -7.62 -4.55 -10.32
CA TYR A 534 -8.19 -4.57 -11.66
C TYR A 534 -7.09 -4.58 -12.71
N ASP A 535 -7.18 -5.50 -13.66
CA ASP A 535 -6.31 -5.53 -14.83
C ASP A 535 -7.08 -5.12 -16.09
N SER A 536 -6.55 -4.12 -16.79
CA SER A 536 -7.11 -3.64 -18.05
C SER A 536 -7.20 -4.71 -19.13
N ARG A 537 -6.49 -5.84 -18.99
CA ARG A 537 -6.54 -6.95 -19.97
C ARG A 537 -7.94 -7.52 -20.16
N PHE A 538 -8.81 -7.40 -19.16
CA PHE A 538 -10.20 -7.86 -19.22
C PHE A 538 -11.15 -6.81 -19.83
N PHE A 539 -10.68 -5.59 -20.07
CA PHE A 539 -11.49 -4.46 -20.51
C PHE A 539 -10.98 -3.80 -21.79
N SER A 540 -9.73 -4.09 -22.17
CA SER A 540 -9.03 -3.53 -23.33
C SER A 540 -7.91 -4.48 -23.78
N ALA A 541 -7.28 -4.17 -24.89
CA ALA A 541 -6.16 -4.91 -25.48
C ALA A 541 -4.81 -4.57 -24.81
N GLN A 542 -4.79 -4.30 -23.50
CA GLN A 542 -3.56 -4.00 -22.76
C GLN A 542 -3.47 -4.68 -21.38
N ASN A 543 -2.30 -5.19 -21.03
CA ASN A 543 -1.98 -5.66 -19.68
C ASN A 543 -1.59 -4.48 -18.80
N ARG A 544 -2.48 -4.05 -17.91
CA ARG A 544 -2.30 -2.89 -17.02
C ARG A 544 -3.06 -3.12 -15.72
N ALA A 545 -2.41 -3.80 -14.79
CA ALA A 545 -2.88 -4.08 -13.44
C ALA A 545 -2.71 -2.87 -12.51
N ARG A 546 -3.76 -2.53 -11.76
CA ARG A 546 -3.82 -1.40 -10.81
C ARG A 546 -4.62 -1.76 -9.56
N TYR A 547 -4.21 -1.18 -8.44
CA TYR A 547 -4.94 -1.25 -7.19
C TYR A 547 -5.90 -0.07 -7.08
N PHE A 548 -7.13 -0.38 -6.70
CA PHE A 548 -8.19 0.58 -6.44
C PHE A 548 -8.69 0.40 -5.00
N TRP A 549 -8.63 1.45 -4.19
CA TRP A 549 -9.24 1.51 -2.87
C TRP A 549 -10.48 2.37 -2.94
N GLY A 550 -11.58 1.96 -2.32
CA GLY A 550 -12.77 2.79 -2.32
C GLY A 550 -13.92 2.17 -1.58
N ASN A 551 -15.04 2.84 -1.63
CA ASN A 551 -16.31 2.33 -1.14
C ASN A 551 -17.36 2.22 -2.24
N ILE A 552 -16.95 2.12 -3.50
CA ILE A 552 -17.89 1.96 -4.61
C ILE A 552 -18.54 0.57 -4.50
N PRO A 553 -19.88 0.47 -4.46
CA PRO A 553 -20.58 -0.81 -4.25
C PRO A 553 -20.10 -1.90 -5.20
N GLY A 554 -19.79 -3.08 -4.67
CA GLY A 554 -19.42 -4.21 -5.50
C GLY A 554 -18.04 -4.11 -6.19
N MET A 555 -17.23 -3.09 -5.95
CA MET A 555 -15.88 -3.01 -6.55
C MET A 555 -14.90 -4.11 -6.06
N TYR A 556 -15.25 -4.83 -4.99
CA TYR A 556 -14.46 -5.93 -4.43
C TYR A 556 -14.91 -7.31 -4.92
N ARG A 557 -15.94 -7.35 -5.76
CA ARG A 557 -16.52 -8.59 -6.28
C ARG A 557 -15.68 -9.15 -7.42
N THR A 558 -15.27 -10.41 -7.28
CA THR A 558 -14.40 -11.13 -8.23
C THR A 558 -15.17 -11.81 -9.36
N ASP A 559 -16.50 -11.94 -9.23
CA ASP A 559 -17.38 -12.62 -10.18
C ASP A 559 -17.71 -11.80 -11.43
N PHE A 560 -17.38 -10.50 -11.45
CA PHE A 560 -17.64 -9.59 -12.56
C PHE A 560 -16.46 -9.38 -13.52
N ILE A 561 -15.32 -10.05 -13.29
CA ILE A 561 -14.20 -10.00 -14.23
C ILE A 561 -14.66 -10.67 -15.51
N VAL A 562 -14.85 -9.86 -16.57
CA VAL A 562 -15.21 -10.32 -17.92
C VAL A 562 -14.30 -11.49 -18.28
N GLU A 563 -14.89 -12.60 -18.73
CA GLU A 563 -14.13 -13.73 -19.25
C GLU A 563 -13.14 -13.20 -20.29
N GLU A 564 -11.85 -13.48 -20.09
CA GLU A 564 -10.74 -12.93 -20.90
C GLU A 564 -10.98 -13.10 -22.41
N ASP A 565 -11.68 -14.17 -22.79
CA ASP A 565 -12.04 -14.52 -24.17
C ASP A 565 -13.02 -13.54 -24.84
N LYS A 566 -13.71 -12.70 -24.05
CA LYS A 566 -14.61 -11.64 -24.54
C LYS A 566 -13.97 -10.25 -24.51
N ALA A 567 -12.74 -10.14 -24.00
CA ALA A 567 -12.06 -8.85 -23.91
C ALA A 567 -11.52 -8.41 -25.29
N PRO A 568 -11.52 -7.10 -25.61
CA PRO A 568 -11.00 -6.60 -26.87
C PRO A 568 -9.55 -7.05 -27.13
N VAL A 569 -9.25 -7.34 -28.40
CA VAL A 569 -7.91 -7.64 -28.90
C VAL A 569 -7.34 -6.45 -29.66
N LEU A 570 -6.04 -6.47 -29.93
CA LEU A 570 -5.35 -5.33 -30.50
C LEU A 570 -5.87 -4.98 -31.90
N ASP A 571 -6.27 -5.97 -32.70
CA ASP A 571 -6.90 -5.73 -34.01
C ASP A 571 -8.20 -4.92 -33.91
N ASP A 572 -8.97 -5.04 -32.83
CA ASP A 572 -10.18 -4.22 -32.61
C ASP A 572 -9.83 -2.74 -32.37
N ILE A 573 -8.59 -2.46 -31.94
CA ILE A 573 -8.11 -1.12 -31.60
C ILE A 573 -7.49 -0.42 -32.81
N LEU A 574 -6.96 -1.16 -33.79
CA LEU A 574 -6.26 -0.57 -34.93
C LEU A 574 -7.16 0.28 -35.80
N THR A 575 -6.54 1.27 -36.45
CA THR A 575 -7.24 2.11 -37.42
C THR A 575 -7.59 1.27 -38.65
N PRO A 576 -8.88 1.18 -39.03
CA PRO A 576 -9.30 0.33 -40.15
C PRO A 576 -8.76 0.85 -41.49
N ASN A 577 -8.69 -0.04 -42.48
CA ASN A 577 -8.36 0.27 -43.88
C ASN A 577 -6.97 0.89 -44.12
N CYS A 578 -6.02 0.72 -43.19
CA CYS A 578 -4.66 1.26 -43.28
C CYS A 578 -3.57 0.21 -43.56
N GLY A 579 -3.94 -1.02 -43.95
CA GLY A 579 -2.96 -2.11 -44.14
C GLY A 579 -2.27 -2.58 -42.86
N ARG A 580 -2.83 -2.24 -41.69
CA ARG A 580 -2.29 -2.51 -40.36
C ARG A 580 -2.84 -3.82 -39.80
N LYS A 581 -1.99 -4.63 -39.18
CA LYS A 581 -2.34 -5.89 -38.50
C LYS A 581 -1.60 -6.02 -37.19
N SER A 582 -2.24 -6.57 -36.18
CA SER A 582 -1.59 -6.87 -34.91
C SER A 582 -0.69 -8.11 -35.02
N LYS A 583 0.44 -8.10 -34.30
CA LYS A 583 1.30 -9.28 -34.10
C LYS A 583 1.02 -10.01 -32.78
N MET A 584 0.19 -9.42 -31.93
CA MET A 584 -0.14 -9.92 -30.58
C MET A 584 -1.56 -9.49 -30.22
N SER A 585 -2.22 -10.29 -29.38
CA SER A 585 -3.61 -10.00 -29.00
C SER A 585 -3.70 -8.82 -28.03
N LYS A 586 -2.69 -8.63 -27.17
CA LYS A 586 -2.64 -7.54 -26.18
C LYS A 586 -1.24 -6.97 -26.06
N VAL A 587 -1.15 -5.65 -25.94
CA VAL A 587 0.10 -4.97 -25.59
C VAL A 587 0.32 -4.96 -24.08
N ARG A 588 1.55 -4.74 -23.64
CA ARG A 588 1.89 -4.40 -22.25
C ARG A 588 1.44 -3.00 -21.92
N THR A 589 1.53 -2.65 -20.63
CA THR A 589 1.26 -1.30 -20.15
C THR A 589 2.06 -0.29 -20.97
N ILE A 590 1.36 0.54 -21.74
CA ILE A 590 1.95 1.71 -22.36
C ILE A 590 2.25 2.70 -21.24
N THR A 591 3.53 3.04 -21.09
CA THR A 591 4.01 3.94 -20.03
C THR A 591 4.34 5.31 -20.62
N THR A 592 4.86 6.19 -19.77
CA THR A 592 5.38 7.50 -20.17
C THR A 592 6.62 7.44 -21.08
N ARG A 593 7.23 6.26 -21.26
CA ARG A 593 8.41 6.06 -22.12
C ARG A 593 8.00 5.57 -23.50
N THR A 594 8.50 6.21 -24.55
CA THR A 594 8.29 5.84 -25.96
C THR A 594 8.71 4.40 -26.28
N ASN A 595 9.72 3.86 -25.58
CA ASN A 595 10.13 2.46 -25.75
C ASN A 595 9.02 1.45 -25.41
N SER A 596 8.06 1.82 -24.56
CA SER A 596 6.91 0.94 -24.27
C SER A 596 6.06 0.65 -25.51
N LEU A 597 6.13 1.45 -26.58
CA LEU A 597 5.42 1.18 -27.83
C LEU A 597 6.03 0.03 -28.64
N LYS A 598 7.31 -0.29 -28.42
CA LYS A 598 8.04 -1.31 -29.19
C LYS A 598 7.84 -2.72 -28.65
N GLN A 599 7.29 -2.86 -27.45
CA GLN A 599 7.04 -4.16 -26.81
C GLN A 599 8.29 -5.07 -26.84
N GLY A 600 9.47 -4.48 -26.69
CA GLY A 600 10.75 -5.18 -26.87
C GLY A 600 11.92 -4.22 -26.88
N ARG A 601 13.14 -4.75 -26.73
CA ARG A 601 14.38 -3.98 -26.96
C ARG A 601 14.66 -3.69 -28.44
N THR A 602 14.10 -4.50 -29.33
CA THR A 602 14.40 -4.48 -30.77
C THR A 602 13.22 -3.97 -31.60
N PHE A 603 13.48 -3.19 -32.66
CA PHE A 603 12.44 -2.62 -33.53
C PHE A 603 11.63 -3.68 -34.31
N SER A 604 12.15 -4.90 -34.46
CA SER A 604 11.42 -6.02 -35.08
C SER A 604 10.23 -6.53 -34.24
N LEU A 605 10.23 -6.24 -32.93
CA LEU A 605 9.21 -6.68 -31.96
C LEU A 605 8.03 -5.71 -31.83
N CYS A 606 7.97 -4.66 -32.67
CA CYS A 606 6.85 -3.74 -32.61
C CYS A 606 5.51 -4.48 -32.76
N PRO A 607 4.48 -4.09 -32.00
CA PRO A 607 3.25 -4.85 -31.89
C PRO A 607 2.43 -4.86 -33.19
N ILE A 608 2.69 -3.92 -34.10
CA ILE A 608 1.92 -3.75 -35.34
C ILE A 608 2.82 -4.04 -36.54
N GLU A 609 2.20 -4.58 -37.58
CA GLU A 609 2.74 -4.64 -38.92
C GLU A 609 1.89 -3.77 -39.85
N MET A 610 2.52 -2.90 -40.62
CA MET A 610 1.87 -2.11 -41.65
C MET A 610 2.52 -2.44 -42.99
N ASP A 611 1.74 -3.03 -43.91
CA ASP A 611 2.19 -3.43 -45.25
C ASP A 611 3.49 -4.27 -45.24
N GLY A 612 3.61 -5.21 -44.30
CA GLY A 612 4.78 -6.08 -44.17
C GLY A 612 5.96 -5.47 -43.39
N ARG A 613 5.83 -4.25 -42.85
CA ARG A 613 6.90 -3.57 -42.09
C ARG A 613 6.51 -3.38 -40.62
N PRO A 614 7.46 -3.52 -39.67
CA PRO A 614 7.18 -3.24 -38.26
C PRO A 614 6.75 -1.78 -38.05
N ASP A 615 5.70 -1.58 -37.28
CA ASP A 615 5.22 -0.26 -36.86
C ASP A 615 4.71 -0.27 -35.41
N THR A 616 4.64 0.91 -34.82
CA THR A 616 4.12 1.13 -33.46
C THR A 616 2.66 1.57 -33.47
N LEU A 617 2.00 1.51 -32.31
CA LEU A 617 0.67 2.08 -32.14
C LEU A 617 0.69 3.59 -32.39
N TRP A 618 -0.26 4.06 -33.18
CA TRP A 618 -0.50 5.49 -33.37
C TRP A 618 -1.17 6.10 -32.14
N ILE A 619 -1.01 7.41 -31.93
CA ILE A 619 -1.59 8.06 -30.74
C ILE A 619 -3.11 7.86 -30.67
N THR A 620 -3.82 7.91 -31.79
CA THR A 620 -5.27 7.64 -31.85
C THR A 620 -5.63 6.19 -31.48
N GLU A 621 -4.75 5.24 -31.79
CA GLU A 621 -4.90 3.84 -31.37
C GLU A 621 -4.61 3.68 -29.87
N ILE A 622 -3.64 4.43 -29.33
CA ILE A 622 -3.35 4.47 -27.88
C ILE A 622 -4.52 5.13 -27.12
N GLU A 623 -5.11 6.20 -27.65
CA GLU A 623 -6.31 6.82 -27.08
C GLU A 623 -7.43 5.77 -26.98
N LYS A 624 -7.74 5.08 -28.08
CA LYS A 624 -8.74 4.01 -28.10
C LYS A 624 -8.39 2.84 -27.17
N LEU A 625 -7.11 2.46 -27.06
CA LEU A 625 -6.61 1.44 -26.12
C LEU A 625 -6.89 1.81 -24.65
N PHE A 626 -6.85 3.10 -24.31
CA PHE A 626 -7.19 3.60 -22.97
C PHE A 626 -8.69 3.89 -22.81
N GLY A 627 -9.50 3.70 -23.86
CA GLY A 627 -10.92 4.03 -23.87
C GLY A 627 -11.21 5.53 -23.95
N LEU A 628 -10.27 6.32 -24.46
CA LEU A 628 -10.45 7.74 -24.73
C LEU A 628 -11.11 7.94 -26.10
N PRO A 629 -11.86 9.04 -26.30
CA PRO A 629 -12.30 9.46 -27.63
C PRO A 629 -11.11 9.62 -28.59
N SER A 630 -11.35 9.36 -29.87
CA SER A 630 -10.32 9.58 -30.89
C SER A 630 -9.97 11.07 -30.97
N HIS A 631 -8.68 11.38 -31.07
CA HIS A 631 -8.11 12.73 -31.05
C HIS A 631 -8.26 13.49 -29.73
N TYR A 632 -8.61 12.82 -28.64
CA TYR A 632 -8.81 13.48 -27.34
C TYR A 632 -7.59 14.29 -26.85
N THR A 633 -6.37 13.81 -27.10
CA THR A 633 -5.14 14.51 -26.71
C THR A 633 -4.55 15.37 -27.83
N ASP A 634 -5.25 15.51 -28.96
CA ASP A 634 -4.82 16.27 -30.13
C ASP A 634 -5.07 17.77 -29.97
N VAL A 635 -4.41 18.37 -28.98
CA VAL A 635 -4.65 19.76 -28.56
C VAL A 635 -3.36 20.57 -28.61
N GLY A 636 -3.50 21.86 -28.97
CA GLY A 636 -2.43 22.86 -28.88
C GLY A 636 -1.09 22.48 -29.51
N GLY A 637 -1.08 21.62 -30.54
CA GLY A 637 0.14 21.17 -31.20
C GLY A 637 1.05 20.29 -30.32
N LEU A 638 0.51 19.63 -29.29
CA LEU A 638 1.29 18.74 -28.43
C LEU A 638 1.96 17.64 -29.26
N PRO A 639 3.29 17.44 -29.13
CA PRO A 639 3.99 16.43 -29.89
C PRO A 639 3.57 15.02 -29.43
N PRO A 640 3.64 14.00 -30.31
CA PRO A 640 3.20 12.63 -30.00
C PRO A 640 3.76 12.07 -28.69
N ALA A 641 5.04 12.33 -28.38
CA ALA A 641 5.66 11.85 -27.14
C ALA A 641 5.01 12.43 -25.86
N LYS A 642 4.56 13.69 -25.90
CA LYS A 642 3.85 14.31 -24.77
C LYS A 642 2.43 13.77 -24.64
N ARG A 643 1.74 13.59 -25.76
CA ARG A 643 0.42 12.93 -25.81
C ARG A 643 0.48 11.53 -25.22
N GLN A 644 1.46 10.71 -25.64
CA GLN A 644 1.68 9.37 -25.06
C GLN A 644 1.94 9.44 -23.55
N LYS A 645 2.78 10.38 -23.09
CA LYS A 645 3.08 10.55 -21.66
C LYS A 645 1.79 10.79 -20.87
N LEU A 646 0.95 11.72 -21.33
CA LEU A 646 -0.32 12.03 -20.67
C LEU A 646 -1.28 10.84 -20.63
N ILE A 647 -1.43 10.12 -21.75
CA ILE A 647 -2.30 8.93 -21.82
C ILE A 647 -1.79 7.83 -20.89
N GLY A 648 -0.48 7.57 -20.88
CA GLY A 648 0.13 6.54 -20.03
C GLY A 648 0.00 6.81 -18.52
N GLN A 649 -0.19 8.07 -18.12
CA GLN A 649 -0.47 8.47 -16.74
C GLN A 649 -1.97 8.35 -16.39
N GLY A 650 -2.86 8.48 -17.37
CA GLY A 650 -4.31 8.38 -17.18
C GLY A 650 -4.80 6.98 -16.82
N TRP A 651 -6.04 6.91 -16.36
CA TRP A 651 -6.73 5.64 -16.14
C TRP A 651 -7.21 5.01 -17.45
N THR A 652 -7.37 3.69 -17.45
CA THR A 652 -8.12 3.00 -18.50
C THR A 652 -9.61 3.26 -18.26
N VAL A 653 -10.24 4.05 -19.12
CA VAL A 653 -11.63 4.52 -18.98
C VAL A 653 -12.59 3.34 -18.79
N SER A 654 -12.44 2.26 -19.55
CA SER A 654 -13.28 1.06 -19.44
C SER A 654 -13.26 0.40 -18.04
N VAL A 655 -12.11 0.42 -17.36
CA VAL A 655 -11.97 -0.11 -15.99
C VAL A 655 -12.71 0.78 -15.00
N VAL A 656 -12.48 2.09 -15.08
CA VAL A 656 -13.11 3.08 -14.19
C VAL A 656 -14.62 3.09 -14.39
N LYS A 657 -15.08 3.02 -15.65
CA LYS A 657 -16.49 2.88 -16.01
C LYS A 657 -17.11 1.64 -15.40
N HIS A 658 -16.39 0.52 -15.39
CA HIS A 658 -16.87 -0.70 -14.76
C HIS A 658 -17.01 -0.53 -13.23
N ILE A 659 -15.98 0.03 -12.57
CA ILE A 659 -15.99 0.26 -11.12
C ILE A 659 -17.13 1.21 -10.73
N LEU A 660 -17.31 2.32 -11.45
CA LEU A 660 -18.29 3.37 -11.14
C LEU A 660 -19.71 3.06 -11.60
N ARG A 661 -19.93 2.01 -12.41
CA ARG A 661 -21.26 1.64 -12.94
C ARG A 661 -22.37 1.57 -11.90
N PRO A 662 -22.17 1.03 -10.68
CA PRO A 662 -23.21 0.96 -9.66
C PRO A 662 -23.78 2.33 -9.27
N LEU A 663 -23.01 3.41 -9.44
CA LEU A 663 -23.47 4.77 -9.17
C LEU A 663 -24.64 5.17 -10.08
N GLN A 664 -24.74 4.66 -11.31
CA GLN A 664 -25.89 4.94 -12.19
C GLN A 664 -27.25 4.61 -11.56
N GLN A 665 -27.29 3.66 -10.62
CA GLN A 665 -28.52 3.25 -9.95
C GLN A 665 -28.78 4.04 -8.67
N LEU A 666 -27.71 4.59 -8.07
CA LEU A 666 -27.72 5.16 -6.72
C LEU A 666 -27.79 6.68 -6.70
N VAL A 667 -27.25 7.34 -7.72
CA VAL A 667 -27.18 8.81 -7.80
C VAL A 667 -27.87 9.36 -9.03
#